data_AF-A0A4U1Z2B4-F1
#
_entry.id   AF-A0A4U1Z2B4-F1
#
_cell.length_a   1.000
_cell.length_b   1.000
_cell.length_c   1.000
_cell.angle_alpha   90.00
_cell.angle_beta   90.00
_cell.angle_gamma   90.00
#
_symmetry.space_group_name_H-M   'P 1'
#
loop_
_entity.id
_entity.type
_entity.pdbx_description
1 polymer ?
#
loop_
_entity_poly.entity_id
_entity_poly.type
_entity_poly.pdbx_seq_one_letter_code
_entity_poly.pdbx_strand_id
1 'polypeptide(L)'
;MSNVLLFTPKHKIDFQKNYDDFIAFAKNDLSLFEDIQFKTPEGIIQNGWECDKWSWKTEKGKKLTIVFGASQNHSKYTPFQPPFSDFAKAYVRYQQSLNKKDSTTWASSLVFLYQALEEHAAHNDKSSVDIMNINNNVIDRVEQKIRSSDLGAGGKRNIGLSFEKVLKFIKEKRFKLDLQDWSNPFPRQSDASIKLDEKSRKEIEDKCPSDYQMLQVADAFHKAKTPRQKYFSSVCVMLMCQPSRNIELNGLTVNSLQRSDKGRWYLMWHPAKGGDPVRKWVPALLEDVVKQAFERLVEISAPARSAAKFAYDNPDLFMLASDSESSQDKPLTYNQFAKAMGFKTGKSGRGVNITWTTYGSNVKWLNRLISDLNNVNNWKKDLCQGYTILPNNEVVNKRTGKSAGIVIRFPSYRDLRSIIDEQYKTRDFPNYGDMKVWDCITLVRDYEFHKEFAAKPFSWVHLGHGSLSDAIGSDRGLESIFDELGITDEDGTPLKLNSHQFRHWLNTKLKLAGEADWLIAKWSGRADIKQNKAYDGRTEKQKSRLTQRIGHVTIGSGVMTVAQANQLLEPYTAEAPPPPMVLHDLGLPISLKALGVDRDGVAQFTGLGFCVHNYAESPCVKNGDCEVCNEHVCLKGMPHSLDELKTLEALYEEQLRHAKAAAEDQVFGADRWVTALGFRLSKIKTLIFLLEDPKKADGAHVRIPDELSPSPVKRSLNINEQSAIQGFDLMALALSDMREA
;
A
#
# COMPACT_ATOMS: atom_id res chain seq x y z
N MET A 1 71.49 -9.46 2.09
CA MET A 1 70.37 -8.83 1.37
C MET A 1 70.70 -7.36 1.23
N SER A 2 70.79 -6.88 -0.01
CA SER A 2 71.14 -5.52 -0.37
C SER A 2 70.11 -4.54 0.20
N ASN A 3 70.55 -3.56 1.00
CA ASN A 3 69.73 -2.41 1.40
C ASN A 3 69.49 -1.54 0.16
N VAL A 4 68.47 -1.89 -0.62
CA VAL A 4 68.02 -1.07 -1.75
C VAL A 4 67.22 0.10 -1.18
N LEU A 5 67.83 1.28 -1.14
CA LEU A 5 67.16 2.53 -0.80
C LEU A 5 66.32 2.98 -2.01
N LEU A 6 65.05 2.61 -2.04
CA LEU A 6 64.08 3.06 -3.06
C LEU A 6 63.49 4.42 -2.66
N PHE A 7 63.59 5.42 -3.53
CA PHE A 7 62.92 6.70 -3.36
C PHE A 7 61.39 6.51 -3.38
N THR A 8 60.71 6.95 -2.33
CA THR A 8 59.24 6.96 -2.25
C THR A 8 58.74 8.40 -2.36
N PRO A 9 57.95 8.74 -3.40
CA PRO A 9 57.40 10.09 -3.56
C PRO A 9 56.59 10.55 -2.34
N LYS A 10 56.73 11.83 -1.96
CA LYS A 10 56.08 12.43 -0.78
C LYS A 10 54.56 12.17 -0.71
N HIS A 11 53.85 12.31 -1.83
CA HIS A 11 52.40 12.08 -1.85
C HIS A 11 52.01 10.64 -1.47
N LYS A 12 52.85 9.63 -1.75
CA LYS A 12 52.59 8.25 -1.33
C LYS A 12 52.73 8.09 0.18
N ILE A 13 53.69 8.79 0.78
CA ILE A 13 53.89 8.84 2.24
C ILE A 13 52.69 9.54 2.88
N ASP A 14 52.25 10.67 2.33
CA ASP A 14 51.11 11.43 2.83
C ASP A 14 49.80 10.62 2.77
N PHE A 15 49.60 9.82 1.71
CA PHE A 15 48.44 8.92 1.58
C PHE A 15 48.47 7.79 2.61
N GLN A 16 49.61 7.15 2.80
CA GLN A 16 49.77 6.11 3.82
C GLN A 16 49.51 6.69 5.22
N LYS A 17 50.07 7.88 5.51
CA LYS A 17 49.84 8.59 6.77
C LYS A 17 48.35 8.89 6.99
N ASN A 18 47.65 9.42 5.99
CA ASN A 18 46.21 9.68 6.11
C ASN A 18 45.41 8.41 6.41
N TYR A 19 45.80 7.29 5.79
CA TYR A 19 45.19 5.99 6.06
C TYR A 19 45.46 5.54 7.50
N ASP A 20 46.71 5.55 7.94
CA ASP A 20 47.11 5.14 9.29
C ASP A 20 46.44 6.02 10.37
N ASP A 21 46.43 7.34 10.18
CA ASP A 21 45.76 8.31 11.05
C ASP A 21 44.24 8.05 11.10
N PHE A 22 43.62 7.68 9.98
CA PHE A 22 42.20 7.32 9.95
C PHE A 22 41.90 6.03 10.70
N ILE A 23 42.73 4.99 10.54
CA ILE A 23 42.58 3.75 11.30
C ILE A 23 42.73 4.04 12.81
N ALA A 24 43.73 4.83 13.19
CA ALA A 24 43.95 5.24 14.58
C ALA A 24 42.75 6.00 15.15
N PHE A 25 42.24 7.01 14.43
CA PHE A 25 41.04 7.76 14.80
C PHE A 25 39.82 6.84 14.99
N ALA A 26 39.56 5.96 14.02
CA ALA A 26 38.40 5.07 14.10
C ALA A 26 38.54 4.02 15.22
N LYS A 27 39.76 3.57 15.53
CA LYS A 27 40.02 2.59 16.58
C LYS A 27 39.97 3.21 17.98
N ASN A 28 40.59 4.37 18.16
CA ASN A 28 40.88 4.94 19.48
C ASN A 28 39.91 6.07 19.90
N ASP A 29 39.39 6.86 18.96
CA ASP A 29 38.62 8.07 19.28
C ASP A 29 37.10 7.84 19.17
N LEU A 30 36.68 6.83 18.41
CA LEU A 30 35.28 6.38 18.37
C LEU A 30 35.06 5.30 19.44
N SER A 31 33.88 5.29 20.07
CA SER A 31 33.53 4.32 21.14
C SER A 31 32.50 3.27 20.71
N LEU A 32 31.83 3.44 19.57
CA LEU A 32 30.79 2.51 19.11
C LEU A 32 31.33 1.07 18.99
N PHE A 33 30.66 0.06 19.56
CA PHE A 33 31.04 -1.37 19.53
C PHE A 33 32.19 -1.80 20.45
N GLU A 34 32.67 -0.93 21.33
CA GLU A 34 33.76 -1.28 22.26
C GLU A 34 33.34 -2.33 23.30
N ASP A 35 32.06 -2.34 23.67
CA ASP A 35 31.44 -3.25 24.64
C ASP A 35 31.02 -4.61 24.06
N ILE A 36 31.20 -4.83 22.75
CA ILE A 36 30.79 -6.08 22.11
C ILE A 36 31.73 -7.22 22.52
N GLN A 37 31.14 -8.36 22.86
CA GLN A 37 31.84 -9.63 23.01
C GLN A 37 31.30 -10.65 22.02
N PHE A 38 32.20 -11.38 21.38
CA PHE A 38 31.86 -12.45 20.46
C PHE A 38 32.70 -13.70 20.74
N LYS A 39 32.04 -14.86 20.81
CA LYS A 39 32.70 -16.15 20.98
C LYS A 39 32.75 -16.90 19.64
N THR A 40 33.95 -17.22 19.16
CA THR A 40 34.13 -17.96 17.90
C THR A 40 33.64 -19.41 18.03
N PRO A 41 33.38 -20.13 16.91
CA PRO A 41 33.01 -21.54 16.94
C PRO A 41 34.03 -22.44 17.68
N GLU A 42 35.30 -22.06 17.65
CA GLU A 42 36.42 -22.74 18.32
C GLU A 42 36.52 -22.40 19.82
N GLY A 43 35.64 -21.52 20.30
CA GLY A 43 35.50 -21.18 21.72
C GLY A 43 36.33 -19.97 22.18
N ILE A 44 37.00 -19.26 21.27
CA ILE A 44 37.82 -18.08 21.57
C ILE A 44 36.91 -16.88 21.81
N ILE A 45 37.15 -16.09 22.87
CA ILE A 45 36.40 -14.87 23.17
C ILE A 45 37.16 -13.68 22.60
N GLN A 46 36.52 -12.96 21.68
CA GLN A 46 36.98 -11.70 21.13
C GLN A 46 36.20 -10.55 21.77
N ASN A 47 36.86 -9.42 21.99
CA ASN A 47 36.28 -8.23 22.62
C ASN A 47 36.48 -6.99 21.74
N GLY A 48 35.46 -6.13 21.69
CA GLY A 48 35.48 -4.82 21.05
C GLY A 48 35.95 -4.86 19.60
N TRP A 49 37.00 -4.09 19.31
CA TRP A 49 37.61 -3.98 17.97
C TRP A 49 38.04 -5.33 17.38
N GLU A 50 38.53 -6.24 18.21
CA GLU A 50 39.08 -7.53 17.76
C GLU A 50 37.98 -8.53 17.37
N CYS A 51 36.71 -8.21 17.59
CA CYS A 51 35.61 -9.07 17.16
C CYS A 51 35.49 -9.17 15.64
N ASP A 52 35.32 -10.39 15.13
CA ASP A 52 34.97 -10.62 13.73
C ASP A 52 33.51 -10.29 13.42
N LYS A 53 32.70 -10.10 14.47
CA LYS A 53 31.28 -9.78 14.36
C LYS A 53 30.89 -8.69 15.32
N TRP A 54 30.16 -7.71 14.78
CA TRP A 54 29.47 -6.72 15.60
C TRP A 54 27.98 -6.96 15.52
N SER A 55 27.35 -7.20 16.66
CA SER A 55 25.91 -7.37 16.80
C SER A 55 25.34 -6.34 17.74
N TRP A 56 24.26 -5.68 17.33
CA TRP A 56 23.55 -4.71 18.15
C TRP A 56 22.04 -4.83 17.95
N LYS A 57 21.27 -4.23 18.84
CA LYS A 57 19.81 -4.11 18.69
C LYS A 57 19.49 -2.70 18.21
N THR A 58 18.62 -2.60 17.20
CA THR A 58 18.06 -1.31 16.79
C THR A 58 17.14 -0.76 17.87
N GLU A 59 16.79 0.52 17.80
CA GLU A 59 15.79 1.13 18.71
C GLU A 59 14.47 0.33 18.75
N LYS A 60 14.10 -0.30 17.62
CA LYS A 60 12.90 -1.14 17.48
C LYS A 60 13.09 -2.59 17.95
N GLY A 61 14.19 -2.89 18.64
CA GLY A 61 14.48 -4.21 19.21
C GLY A 61 14.96 -5.27 18.20
N LYS A 62 15.12 -4.91 16.91
CA LYS A 62 15.61 -5.85 15.88
C LYS A 62 17.12 -6.05 16.07
N LYS A 63 17.56 -7.31 16.20
CA LYS A 63 19.00 -7.64 16.21
C LYS A 63 19.56 -7.54 14.80
N LEU A 64 20.61 -6.74 14.62
CA LEU A 64 21.44 -6.71 13.41
C LEU A 64 22.83 -7.24 13.73
N THR A 65 23.48 -7.83 12.72
CA THR A 65 24.82 -8.39 12.82
C THR A 65 25.59 -8.08 11.54
N ILE A 66 26.80 -7.56 11.69
CA ILE A 66 27.81 -7.46 10.64
C ILE A 66 28.87 -8.53 10.90
N VAL A 67 29.32 -9.18 9.82
CA VAL A 67 30.42 -10.14 9.83
C VAL A 67 31.56 -9.55 9.00
N PHE A 68 32.74 -9.39 9.59
CA PHE A 68 33.95 -8.93 8.92
C PHE A 68 34.71 -10.12 8.33
N GLY A 69 34.15 -10.71 7.28
CA GLY A 69 34.74 -11.87 6.63
C GLY A 69 33.98 -12.30 5.38
N ALA A 70 34.62 -13.17 4.59
CA ALA A 70 33.97 -13.86 3.48
C ALA A 70 32.97 -14.87 4.06
N SER A 71 31.67 -14.55 4.03
CA SER A 71 30.63 -15.32 4.72
C SER A 71 29.63 -15.98 3.77
N GLN A 72 29.29 -17.24 4.02
CA GLN A 72 28.07 -17.87 3.47
C GLN A 72 26.84 -17.54 4.32
N ASN A 73 27.03 -17.44 5.64
CA ASN A 73 26.02 -17.00 6.60
C ASN A 73 26.68 -16.52 7.90
N HIS A 74 25.88 -16.08 8.89
CA HIS A 74 26.39 -15.58 10.16
C HIS A 74 27.18 -16.61 10.99
N SER A 75 27.14 -17.91 10.66
CA SER A 75 27.84 -18.97 11.39
C SER A 75 29.01 -19.58 10.62
N LYS A 76 29.03 -19.45 9.29
CA LYS A 76 30.06 -19.98 8.38
C LYS A 76 30.69 -18.83 7.61
N TYR A 77 31.88 -18.43 8.03
CA TYR A 77 32.63 -17.32 7.45
C TYR A 77 34.13 -17.48 7.69
N THR A 78 34.93 -16.90 6.80
CA THR A 78 36.38 -16.74 6.97
C THR A 78 36.66 -15.28 7.33
N PRO A 79 37.20 -14.97 8.52
CA PRO A 79 37.50 -13.60 8.92
C PRO A 79 38.48 -12.90 7.97
N PHE A 80 38.28 -11.60 7.74
CA PHE A 80 39.28 -10.79 7.06
C PHE A 80 40.56 -10.74 7.89
N GLN A 81 41.71 -10.82 7.23
CA GLN A 81 43.00 -10.66 7.89
C GLN A 81 43.45 -9.18 7.87
N PRO A 82 44.20 -8.71 8.89
CA PRO A 82 44.89 -7.43 8.82
C PRO A 82 45.86 -7.38 7.63
N PRO A 83 46.05 -6.23 6.97
CA PRO A 83 45.52 -4.91 7.33
C PRO A 83 44.10 -4.61 6.82
N PHE A 84 43.52 -5.40 5.90
CA PHE A 84 42.19 -5.10 5.36
C PHE A 84 41.08 -5.14 6.42
N SER A 85 41.17 -6.03 7.40
CA SER A 85 40.19 -6.12 8.49
C SER A 85 40.07 -4.81 9.28
N ASP A 86 41.19 -4.12 9.52
CA ASP A 86 41.21 -2.82 10.20
C ASP A 86 40.52 -1.75 9.36
N PHE A 87 40.78 -1.69 8.05
CA PHE A 87 40.06 -0.78 7.14
C PHE A 87 38.55 -1.04 7.15
N ALA A 88 38.14 -2.31 7.03
CA ALA A 88 36.74 -2.68 7.00
C ALA A 88 36.01 -2.25 8.28
N LYS A 89 36.62 -2.53 9.44
CA LYS A 89 36.11 -2.13 10.77
C LYS A 89 36.06 -0.61 10.93
N ALA A 90 37.14 0.09 10.55
CA ALA A 90 37.22 1.55 10.61
C ALA A 90 36.15 2.23 9.74
N TYR A 91 35.98 1.78 8.50
CA TYR A 91 34.97 2.31 7.59
C TYR A 91 33.55 2.13 8.14
N VAL A 92 33.20 0.92 8.61
CA VAL A 92 31.86 0.64 9.17
C VAL A 92 31.59 1.48 10.42
N ARG A 93 32.54 1.49 11.38
CA ARG A 93 32.40 2.24 12.65
C ARG A 93 32.24 3.74 12.39
N TYR A 94 33.02 4.30 11.47
CA TYR A 94 32.95 5.70 11.08
C TYR A 94 31.60 6.04 10.43
N GLN A 95 31.15 5.25 9.45
CA GLN A 95 29.89 5.49 8.74
C GLN A 95 28.67 5.42 9.67
N GLN A 96 28.67 4.50 10.64
CA GLN A 96 27.58 4.38 11.58
C GLN A 96 27.58 5.50 12.63
N SER A 97 28.76 5.89 13.11
CA SER A 97 28.90 6.97 14.09
C SER A 97 28.40 8.31 13.54
N LEU A 98 28.65 8.61 12.25
CA LEU A 98 28.19 9.84 11.61
C LEU A 98 26.70 9.83 11.25
N ASN A 99 26.23 8.74 10.63
CA ASN A 99 24.88 8.72 10.06
C ASN A 99 23.79 8.34 11.06
N LYS A 100 24.17 7.85 12.27
CA LYS A 100 23.26 7.32 13.30
C LYS A 100 22.18 6.40 12.73
N LYS A 101 22.55 5.58 11.75
CA LYS A 101 21.64 4.70 11.02
C LYS A 101 21.94 3.24 11.35
N ASP A 102 20.90 2.44 11.48
CA ASP A 102 21.05 0.99 11.59
C ASP A 102 21.08 0.37 10.19
N SER A 103 22.27 -0.03 9.72
CA SER A 103 22.41 -0.72 8.42
C SER A 103 23.49 -1.79 8.45
N THR A 104 23.27 -2.90 7.74
CA THR A 104 24.31 -3.90 7.45
C THR A 104 24.92 -3.72 6.06
N THR A 105 24.38 -2.81 5.25
CA THR A 105 24.77 -2.64 3.84
C THR A 105 26.22 -2.19 3.67
N TRP A 106 26.79 -1.47 4.63
CA TRP A 106 28.17 -0.97 4.56
C TRP A 106 29.20 -2.08 4.41
N ALA A 107 28.94 -3.24 5.02
CA ALA A 107 29.84 -4.39 4.96
C ALA A 107 29.63 -5.24 3.70
N SER A 108 28.48 -5.12 3.02
CA SER A 108 28.11 -6.03 1.92
C SER A 108 29.04 -5.93 0.71
N SER A 109 29.54 -4.74 0.39
CA SER A 109 30.52 -4.55 -0.70
C SER A 109 31.95 -4.92 -0.32
N LEU A 110 32.29 -4.89 0.98
CA LEU A 110 33.65 -5.17 1.45
C LEU A 110 34.05 -6.62 1.23
N VAL A 111 33.09 -7.56 1.23
CA VAL A 111 33.34 -8.97 0.91
C VAL A 111 33.84 -9.14 -0.53
N PHE A 112 33.18 -8.52 -1.50
CA PHE A 112 33.59 -8.60 -2.90
C PHE A 112 34.93 -7.90 -3.14
N LEU A 113 35.15 -6.77 -2.46
CA LEU A 113 36.42 -6.05 -2.51
C LEU A 113 37.57 -6.87 -1.93
N TYR A 114 37.38 -7.50 -0.78
CA TYR A 114 38.38 -8.39 -0.17
C TYR A 114 38.75 -9.52 -1.13
N GLN A 115 37.77 -10.21 -1.71
CA GLN A 115 38.01 -11.32 -2.65
C GLN A 115 38.80 -10.87 -3.88
N ALA A 116 38.51 -9.68 -4.42
CA ALA A 116 39.27 -9.15 -5.56
C ALA A 116 40.70 -8.75 -5.17
N LEU A 117 40.90 -8.18 -3.97
CA LEU A 117 42.22 -7.85 -3.46
C LEU A 117 43.03 -9.10 -3.09
N GLU A 118 42.39 -10.15 -2.58
CA GLU A 118 43.02 -11.44 -2.27
C GLU A 118 43.54 -12.11 -3.55
N GLU A 119 42.71 -12.16 -4.60
CA GLU A 119 43.16 -12.61 -5.92
C GLU A 119 44.33 -11.74 -6.41
N HIS A 120 44.24 -10.42 -6.33
CA HIS A 120 45.32 -9.53 -6.76
C HIS A 120 46.61 -9.72 -5.95
N ALA A 121 46.52 -9.96 -4.63
CA ALA A 121 47.67 -10.25 -3.79
C ALA A 121 48.35 -11.56 -4.20
N ALA A 122 47.55 -12.62 -4.43
CA ALA A 122 48.06 -13.92 -4.88
C ALA A 122 48.75 -13.84 -6.24
N HIS A 123 48.24 -13.04 -7.19
CA HIS A 123 48.88 -12.86 -8.51
C HIS A 123 50.20 -12.07 -8.46
N ASN A 124 50.46 -11.33 -7.38
CA ASN A 124 51.66 -10.50 -7.22
C ASN A 124 52.59 -11.02 -6.10
N ASP A 125 52.44 -12.29 -5.71
CA ASP A 125 53.22 -12.95 -4.64
C ASP A 125 53.23 -12.16 -3.31
N LYS A 126 52.12 -11.45 -3.01
CA LYS A 126 51.94 -10.72 -1.75
C LYS A 126 51.20 -11.60 -0.74
N SER A 127 51.73 -11.68 0.48
CA SER A 127 51.15 -12.46 1.58
C SER A 127 50.02 -11.75 2.34
N SER A 128 49.79 -10.46 2.11
CA SER A 128 48.78 -9.66 2.82
C SER A 128 47.78 -9.01 1.87
N VAL A 129 46.51 -9.00 2.29
CA VAL A 129 45.42 -8.31 1.61
C VAL A 129 45.30 -6.91 2.21
N ASP A 130 45.57 -5.90 1.39
CA ASP A 130 45.62 -4.50 1.82
C ASP A 130 44.81 -3.62 0.86
N ILE A 131 43.95 -2.78 1.43
CA ILE A 131 43.15 -1.81 0.67
C ILE A 131 44.03 -0.83 -0.11
N MET A 132 45.24 -0.50 0.37
CA MET A 132 46.14 0.41 -0.32
C MET A 132 46.63 -0.15 -1.67
N ASN A 133 46.49 -1.46 -1.89
CA ASN A 133 46.77 -2.11 -3.18
C ASN A 133 45.61 -2.00 -4.19
N ILE A 134 44.47 -1.39 -3.84
CA ILE A 134 43.35 -1.21 -4.77
C ILE A 134 43.77 -0.43 -6.02
N ASN A 135 43.39 -0.89 -7.19
CA ASN A 135 43.65 -0.25 -8.48
C ASN A 135 42.47 -0.52 -9.42
N ASN A 136 42.50 0.01 -10.64
CA ASN A 136 41.39 -0.14 -11.58
C ASN A 136 41.13 -1.62 -11.95
N ASN A 137 42.17 -2.46 -12.04
CA ASN A 137 41.99 -3.90 -12.28
C ASN A 137 41.24 -4.61 -11.14
N VAL A 138 41.51 -4.22 -9.89
CA VAL A 138 40.76 -4.72 -8.72
C VAL A 138 39.31 -4.26 -8.77
N ILE A 139 39.05 -3.00 -9.15
CA ILE A 139 37.69 -2.44 -9.30
C ILE A 139 36.90 -3.22 -10.35
N ASP A 140 37.48 -3.43 -11.53
CA ASP A 140 36.87 -4.21 -12.62
C ASP A 140 36.58 -5.64 -12.17
N ARG A 141 37.49 -6.22 -11.38
CA ARG A 141 37.30 -7.57 -10.84
C ARG A 141 36.17 -7.65 -9.82
N VAL A 142 36.00 -6.64 -8.97
CA VAL A 142 34.85 -6.53 -8.06
C VAL A 142 33.55 -6.50 -8.85
N GLU A 143 33.49 -5.66 -9.89
CA GLU A 143 32.31 -5.58 -10.76
C GLU A 143 31.97 -6.93 -11.40
N GLN A 144 32.96 -7.61 -11.99
CA GLN A 144 32.77 -8.93 -12.60
C GLN A 144 32.21 -9.94 -11.60
N LYS A 145 32.74 -9.97 -10.36
CA LYS A 145 32.24 -10.86 -9.30
C LYS A 145 30.80 -10.54 -8.89
N ILE A 146 30.44 -9.26 -8.79
CA ILE A 146 29.06 -8.88 -8.50
C ILE A 146 28.15 -9.33 -9.65
N ARG A 147 28.59 -9.14 -10.90
CA ARG A 147 27.83 -9.50 -12.11
C ARG A 147 27.58 -11.01 -12.20
N SER A 148 28.57 -11.83 -11.88
CA SER A 148 28.50 -13.31 -11.93
C SER A 148 27.88 -13.96 -10.69
N SER A 149 27.62 -13.21 -9.61
CA SER A 149 27.00 -13.76 -8.39
C SER A 149 25.55 -14.21 -8.59
N ASP A 150 25.09 -15.13 -7.73
CA ASP A 150 23.71 -15.63 -7.66
C ASP A 150 22.70 -14.61 -7.09
N LEU A 151 23.14 -13.37 -6.85
CA LEU A 151 22.31 -12.32 -6.30
C LEU A 151 21.24 -11.89 -7.32
N GLY A 152 20.01 -11.67 -6.84
CA GLY A 152 18.99 -11.01 -7.64
C GLY A 152 19.42 -9.59 -8.05
N ALA A 153 18.80 -9.05 -9.11
CA ALA A 153 19.19 -7.75 -9.68
C ALA A 153 19.19 -6.59 -8.66
N GLY A 154 18.20 -6.57 -7.75
CA GLY A 154 18.16 -5.60 -6.65
C GLY A 154 19.33 -5.73 -5.66
N GLY A 155 19.76 -6.98 -5.37
CA GLY A 155 20.93 -7.26 -4.55
C GLY A 155 22.23 -6.77 -5.20
N LYS A 156 22.43 -7.10 -6.50
CA LYS A 156 23.58 -6.63 -7.29
C LYS A 156 23.69 -5.10 -7.28
N ARG A 157 22.57 -4.40 -7.50
CA ARG A 157 22.51 -2.94 -7.42
C ARG A 157 22.86 -2.39 -6.04
N ASN A 158 22.30 -2.95 -4.98
CA ASN A 158 22.55 -2.45 -3.62
C ASN A 158 24.02 -2.60 -3.22
N ILE A 159 24.66 -3.71 -3.63
CA ILE A 159 26.09 -3.93 -3.44
C ILE A 159 26.91 -2.95 -4.30
N GLY A 160 26.54 -2.75 -5.56
CA GLY A 160 27.19 -1.76 -6.43
C GLY A 160 27.15 -0.35 -5.85
N LEU A 161 25.98 0.12 -5.36
CA LEU A 161 25.86 1.41 -4.68
C LEU A 161 26.68 1.51 -3.39
N SER A 162 26.81 0.41 -2.65
CA SER A 162 27.68 0.38 -1.48
C SER A 162 29.16 0.46 -1.86
N PHE A 163 29.55 -0.24 -2.93
CA PHE A 163 30.92 -0.23 -3.44
C PHE A 163 31.32 1.15 -3.98
N GLU A 164 30.43 1.82 -4.71
CA GLU A 164 30.62 3.20 -5.18
C GLU A 164 30.96 4.15 -4.02
N LYS A 165 30.25 4.01 -2.90
CA LYS A 165 30.50 4.81 -1.69
C LYS A 165 31.85 4.52 -1.05
N VAL A 166 32.31 3.26 -1.07
CA VAL A 166 33.65 2.89 -0.58
C VAL A 166 34.73 3.56 -1.44
N LEU A 167 34.60 3.51 -2.77
CA LEU A 167 35.56 4.16 -3.68
C LEU A 167 35.57 5.67 -3.51
N LYS A 168 34.39 6.28 -3.40
CA LYS A 168 34.26 7.72 -3.12
C LYS A 168 34.91 8.09 -1.80
N PHE A 169 34.71 7.29 -0.76
CA PHE A 169 35.31 7.49 0.56
C PHE A 169 36.84 7.44 0.52
N ILE A 170 37.41 6.46 -0.19
CA ILE A 170 38.87 6.32 -0.37
C ILE A 170 39.48 7.57 -1.02
N LYS A 171 38.78 8.15 -2.02
CA LYS A 171 39.17 9.41 -2.67
C LYS A 171 38.99 10.62 -1.75
N GLU A 172 37.82 10.77 -1.12
CA GLU A 172 37.48 11.89 -0.23
C GLU A 172 38.45 11.99 0.97
N LYS A 173 38.85 10.84 1.52
CA LYS A 173 39.84 10.76 2.61
C LYS A 173 41.29 10.75 2.15
N ARG A 174 41.53 10.85 0.83
CA ARG A 174 42.87 10.91 0.22
C ARG A 174 43.77 9.73 0.62
N PHE A 175 43.20 8.53 0.71
CA PHE A 175 43.99 7.29 0.85
C PHE A 175 44.55 6.88 -0.52
N LYS A 176 43.78 7.12 -1.59
CA LYS A 176 44.20 6.83 -2.95
C LYS A 176 43.45 7.70 -3.95
N LEU A 177 44.18 8.41 -4.82
CA LEU A 177 43.62 9.38 -5.77
C LEU A 177 43.69 8.94 -7.23
N ASP A 178 44.52 7.95 -7.56
CA ASP A 178 44.73 7.41 -8.91
C ASP A 178 43.65 6.42 -9.37
N LEU A 179 42.57 6.27 -8.61
CA LEU A 179 41.43 5.44 -8.97
C LEU A 179 40.56 6.16 -10.01
N GLN A 180 40.12 5.46 -11.05
CA GLN A 180 39.15 6.00 -12.00
C GLN A 180 37.81 6.29 -11.31
N ASP A 181 37.03 7.21 -11.89
CA ASP A 181 35.64 7.40 -11.45
C ASP A 181 34.83 6.20 -11.90
N TRP A 182 34.36 5.44 -10.90
CA TRP A 182 33.53 4.27 -11.12
C TRP A 182 32.09 4.60 -10.69
N SER A 183 31.14 4.29 -11.56
CA SER A 183 29.71 4.46 -11.31
C SER A 183 29.04 3.10 -11.34
N ASN A 184 28.10 2.86 -10.42
CA ASN A 184 27.41 1.58 -10.34
C ASN A 184 26.72 1.20 -11.67
N PRO A 185 27.19 0.13 -12.37
CA PRO A 185 26.67 -0.28 -13.67
C PRO A 185 25.39 -1.11 -13.56
N PHE A 186 25.02 -1.53 -12.34
CA PHE A 186 23.83 -2.34 -12.12
C PHE A 186 22.60 -1.43 -12.09
N PRO A 187 21.75 -1.48 -13.13
CA PRO A 187 20.68 -0.52 -13.29
C PRO A 187 19.68 -0.65 -12.14
N ARG A 188 19.06 0.48 -11.77
CA ARG A 188 17.81 0.41 -11.03
C ARG A 188 16.85 -0.42 -11.88
N GLN A 189 16.29 -1.48 -11.31
CA GLN A 189 15.12 -2.12 -11.93
C GLN A 189 14.10 -1.00 -12.10
N SER A 190 13.88 -0.61 -13.35
CA SER A 190 12.91 0.42 -13.69
C SER A 190 11.58 0.00 -13.09
N ASP A 191 10.95 0.89 -12.35
CA ASP A 191 9.60 0.65 -11.84
C ASP A 191 8.74 0.27 -13.05
N ALA A 192 7.90 -0.78 -12.95
CA ALA A 192 7.01 -1.19 -14.04
C ALA A 192 6.26 0.01 -14.66
N SER A 193 5.93 1.01 -13.83
CA SER A 193 5.34 2.29 -14.20
C SER A 193 6.11 3.15 -15.22
N ILE A 194 7.38 2.84 -15.50
CA ILE A 194 8.24 3.55 -16.46
C ILE A 194 8.36 2.77 -17.78
N LYS A 195 8.12 1.47 -17.74
CA LYS A 195 8.26 0.60 -18.91
C LYS A 195 6.95 0.51 -19.68
N LEU A 196 7.05 0.62 -21.00
CA LEU A 196 5.92 0.49 -21.93
C LEU A 196 5.75 -0.96 -22.45
N ASP A 197 6.51 -1.93 -21.95
CA ASP A 197 6.33 -3.32 -22.36
C ASP A 197 5.04 -3.93 -21.79
N GLU A 198 4.52 -4.96 -22.46
CA GLU A 198 3.25 -5.59 -22.14
C GLU A 198 3.25 -6.24 -20.75
N LYS A 199 4.37 -6.83 -20.34
CA LYS A 199 4.52 -7.44 -19.02
C LYS A 199 4.43 -6.38 -17.91
N SER A 200 5.15 -5.26 -18.06
CA SER A 200 5.11 -4.13 -17.12
C SER A 200 3.72 -3.47 -17.06
N ARG A 201 3.00 -3.41 -18.19
CA ARG A 201 1.61 -2.94 -18.23
C ARG A 201 0.68 -3.86 -17.46
N LYS A 202 0.78 -5.17 -17.67
CA LYS A 202 0.02 -6.17 -16.92
C LYS A 202 0.33 -6.11 -15.42
N GLU A 203 1.61 -5.97 -15.04
CA GLU A 203 2.02 -5.77 -13.64
C GLU A 203 1.49 -4.47 -13.01
N ILE A 204 1.13 -3.45 -13.79
CA ILE A 204 0.47 -2.24 -13.29
C ILE A 204 -1.04 -2.44 -13.17
N GLU A 205 -1.64 -3.08 -14.17
CA GLU A 205 -3.07 -3.43 -14.17
C GLU A 205 -3.41 -4.34 -12.98
N ASP A 206 -2.59 -5.36 -12.72
CA ASP A 206 -2.76 -6.31 -11.61
C ASP A 206 -2.64 -5.66 -10.21
N LYS A 207 -2.08 -4.43 -10.10
CA LYS A 207 -2.01 -3.70 -8.81
C LYS A 207 -3.36 -3.19 -8.36
N CYS A 208 -4.27 -2.92 -9.28
CA CYS A 208 -5.63 -2.52 -8.96
C CYS A 208 -6.55 -3.72 -9.15
N PRO A 209 -7.22 -4.22 -8.10
CA PRO A 209 -8.15 -5.32 -8.27
C PRO A 209 -9.33 -4.88 -9.15
N SER A 210 -9.94 -5.83 -9.84
CA SER A 210 -11.13 -5.59 -10.63
C SER A 210 -12.35 -5.33 -9.73
N ASP A 211 -13.41 -4.76 -10.29
CA ASP A 211 -14.67 -4.60 -9.54
C ASP A 211 -15.28 -5.93 -9.15
N TYR A 212 -15.12 -6.96 -10.01
CA TYR A 212 -15.54 -8.31 -9.68
C TYR A 212 -14.81 -8.85 -8.45
N GLN A 213 -13.48 -8.76 -8.41
CA GLN A 213 -12.69 -9.21 -7.26
C GLN A 213 -13.12 -8.48 -5.98
N MET A 214 -13.45 -7.19 -6.07
CA MET A 214 -13.97 -6.42 -4.93
C MET A 214 -15.38 -6.83 -4.52
N LEU A 215 -16.25 -7.21 -5.46
CA LEU A 215 -17.55 -7.80 -5.16
C LEU A 215 -17.41 -9.17 -4.48
N GLN A 216 -16.42 -9.98 -4.87
CA GLN A 216 -16.13 -11.23 -4.19
C GLN A 216 -15.72 -11.04 -2.72
N VAL A 217 -15.04 -9.92 -2.39
CA VAL A 217 -14.78 -9.56 -0.98
C VAL A 217 -16.08 -9.28 -0.23
N ALA A 218 -17.05 -8.60 -0.86
CA ALA A 218 -18.36 -8.36 -0.26
C ALA A 218 -19.12 -9.68 -0.03
N ASP A 219 -19.08 -10.58 -1.00
CA ASP A 219 -19.60 -11.94 -0.90
C ASP A 219 -18.97 -12.73 0.25
N ALA A 220 -17.64 -12.62 0.41
CA ALA A 220 -16.93 -13.27 1.51
C ALA A 220 -17.40 -12.75 2.88
N PHE A 221 -17.63 -11.44 3.00
CA PHE A 221 -18.16 -10.83 4.24
C PHE A 221 -19.59 -11.29 4.56
N HIS A 222 -20.43 -11.44 3.53
CA HIS A 222 -21.80 -11.92 3.66
C HIS A 222 -21.85 -13.41 4.05
N LYS A 223 -21.04 -14.26 3.40
CA LYS A 223 -21.00 -15.71 3.59
C LYS A 223 -20.21 -16.15 4.83
N ALA A 224 -19.43 -15.27 5.45
CA ALA A 224 -18.56 -15.59 6.59
C ALA A 224 -19.32 -16.17 7.80
N LYS A 225 -18.98 -17.41 8.17
CA LYS A 225 -19.61 -18.12 9.31
C LYS A 225 -18.64 -18.34 10.47
N THR A 226 -17.42 -18.79 10.17
CA THR A 226 -16.42 -19.11 11.21
C THR A 226 -15.82 -17.82 11.81
N PRO A 227 -15.27 -17.86 13.04
CA PRO A 227 -14.58 -16.71 13.63
C PRO A 227 -13.45 -16.17 12.74
N ARG A 228 -12.67 -17.06 12.11
CA ARG A 228 -11.61 -16.70 11.16
C ARG A 228 -12.16 -15.93 9.95
N GLN A 229 -13.21 -16.46 9.29
CA GLN A 229 -13.83 -15.81 8.14
C GLN A 229 -14.43 -14.46 8.52
N LYS A 230 -15.16 -14.40 9.64
CA LYS A 230 -15.76 -13.15 10.14
C LYS A 230 -14.70 -12.10 10.45
N TYR A 231 -13.60 -12.50 11.09
CA TYR A 231 -12.51 -11.60 11.43
C TYR A 231 -11.86 -10.99 10.17
N PHE A 232 -11.35 -11.83 9.26
CA PHE A 232 -10.59 -11.34 8.12
C PHE A 232 -11.47 -10.63 7.08
N SER A 233 -12.71 -11.08 6.85
CA SER A 233 -13.64 -10.34 6.00
C SER A 233 -14.02 -8.98 6.58
N SER A 234 -14.16 -8.85 7.91
CA SER A 234 -14.39 -7.56 8.58
C SER A 234 -13.18 -6.63 8.46
N VAL A 235 -11.97 -7.17 8.54
CA VAL A 235 -10.73 -6.43 8.25
C VAL A 235 -10.75 -5.90 6.81
N CYS A 236 -11.16 -6.71 5.83
CA CYS A 236 -11.30 -6.26 4.44
C CYS A 236 -12.32 -5.12 4.31
N VAL A 237 -13.48 -5.20 4.98
CA VAL A 237 -14.47 -4.11 5.02
C VAL A 237 -13.85 -2.81 5.56
N MET A 238 -13.07 -2.88 6.65
CA MET A 238 -12.39 -1.70 7.19
C MET A 238 -11.40 -1.07 6.17
N LEU A 239 -10.69 -1.91 5.41
CA LEU A 239 -9.79 -1.48 4.33
C LEU A 239 -10.54 -0.93 3.10
N MET A 240 -11.76 -1.39 2.84
CA MET A 240 -12.64 -0.85 1.80
C MET A 240 -13.28 0.47 2.21
N CYS A 241 -13.46 0.71 3.50
CA CYS A 241 -13.99 1.98 3.99
C CYS A 241 -12.94 3.11 3.90
N GLN A 242 -11.66 2.80 4.10
CA GLN A 242 -10.61 3.80 4.20
C GLN A 242 -9.32 3.30 3.53
N PRO A 243 -8.66 4.10 2.65
CA PRO A 243 -7.41 3.70 2.01
C PRO A 243 -6.24 3.89 3.00
N SER A 244 -6.22 3.08 4.06
CA SER A 244 -5.28 3.10 5.20
C SER A 244 -4.31 1.90 5.19
N ARG A 245 -3.21 1.97 5.96
CA ARG A 245 -2.27 0.82 6.03
C ARG A 245 -2.94 -0.27 6.85
N ASN A 246 -2.74 -1.52 6.48
CA ASN A 246 -3.23 -2.64 7.28
C ASN A 246 -2.76 -2.54 8.75
N ILE A 247 -1.53 -2.08 9.00
CA ILE A 247 -1.01 -1.90 10.36
C ILE A 247 -1.64 -0.71 11.11
N GLU A 248 -2.23 0.25 10.40
CA GLU A 248 -2.98 1.36 11.02
C GLU A 248 -4.33 0.87 11.58
N LEU A 249 -4.86 -0.26 11.12
CA LEU A 249 -6.06 -0.88 11.71
C LEU A 249 -5.84 -1.30 13.16
N ASN A 250 -4.60 -1.60 13.56
CA ASN A 250 -4.27 -1.89 14.95
C ASN A 250 -4.49 -0.69 15.88
N GLY A 251 -4.65 0.51 15.34
CA GLY A 251 -5.03 1.69 16.08
C GLY A 251 -6.54 1.91 16.21
N LEU A 252 -7.40 1.02 15.70
CA LEU A 252 -8.84 1.12 15.90
C LEU A 252 -9.20 0.59 17.29
N THR A 253 -9.95 1.38 18.05
CA THR A 253 -10.40 1.04 19.40
C THR A 253 -11.89 0.76 19.46
N VAL A 254 -12.37 0.20 20.58
CA VAL A 254 -13.80 0.04 20.87
C VAL A 254 -14.59 1.36 20.78
N ASN A 255 -13.91 2.50 20.95
CA ASN A 255 -14.49 3.84 20.90
C ASN A 255 -14.26 4.55 19.55
N SER A 256 -13.68 3.86 18.56
CA SER A 256 -13.34 4.49 17.28
C SER A 256 -14.57 4.77 16.41
N LEU A 257 -15.59 3.92 16.43
CA LEU A 257 -16.81 4.15 15.65
C LEU A 257 -17.76 5.07 16.43
N GLN A 258 -18.00 6.27 15.90
CA GLN A 258 -18.78 7.31 16.57
C GLN A 258 -19.84 7.90 15.63
N ARG A 259 -20.88 8.48 16.24
CA ARG A 259 -21.97 9.16 15.53
C ARG A 259 -21.91 10.65 15.81
N SER A 260 -21.94 11.45 14.74
CA SER A 260 -22.00 12.92 14.84
C SER A 260 -23.38 13.41 15.28
N ASP A 261 -23.45 14.67 15.71
CA ASP A 261 -24.71 15.36 16.07
C ASP A 261 -25.73 15.35 14.94
N LYS A 262 -25.26 15.34 13.68
CA LYS A 262 -26.08 15.24 12.47
C LYS A 262 -26.46 13.80 12.09
N GLY A 263 -26.21 12.83 12.98
CA GLY A 263 -26.60 11.44 12.80
C GLY A 263 -25.70 10.59 11.90
N ARG A 264 -24.65 11.15 11.30
CA ARG A 264 -23.71 10.44 10.40
C ARG A 264 -22.58 9.72 11.15
N TRP A 265 -22.16 8.56 10.66
CA TRP A 265 -21.11 7.74 11.25
C TRP A 265 -19.70 8.09 10.74
N TYR A 266 -18.72 8.06 11.65
CA TYR A 266 -17.30 8.22 11.33
C TYR A 266 -16.42 7.32 12.22
N LEU A 267 -15.23 6.99 11.72
CA LEU A 267 -14.18 6.32 12.46
C LEU A 267 -13.13 7.36 12.92
N MET A 268 -12.84 7.37 14.22
CA MET A 268 -11.66 8.06 14.77
C MET A 268 -10.41 7.26 14.42
N TRP A 269 -9.56 7.85 13.58
CA TRP A 269 -8.38 7.18 13.02
C TRP A 269 -7.09 7.78 13.57
N HIS A 270 -6.23 6.96 14.17
CA HIS A 270 -4.94 7.37 14.69
C HIS A 270 -3.83 7.07 13.67
N PRO A 271 -3.17 8.08 13.08
CA PRO A 271 -2.11 7.88 12.10
C PRO A 271 -0.87 7.22 12.72
N ALA A 272 -0.32 6.19 12.08
CA ALA A 272 0.89 5.49 12.55
C ALA A 272 2.17 6.34 12.59
N LYS A 273 2.14 7.56 12.05
CA LYS A 273 3.27 8.51 12.03
C LYS A 273 3.18 9.60 13.10
N GLY A 274 2.33 9.44 14.11
CA GLY A 274 2.24 10.38 15.25
C GLY A 274 1.58 11.72 14.89
N GLY A 275 0.58 11.70 14.02
CA GLY A 275 -0.27 12.86 13.75
C GLY A 275 -1.55 12.82 14.60
N ASP A 276 -2.26 13.95 14.69
CA ASP A 276 -3.50 14.03 15.46
C ASP A 276 -4.57 13.03 14.95
N PRO A 277 -5.43 12.50 15.84
CA PRO A 277 -6.53 11.64 15.44
C PRO A 277 -7.46 12.34 14.44
N VAL A 278 -7.76 11.68 13.32
CA VAL A 278 -8.57 12.25 12.24
C VAL A 278 -9.93 11.56 12.17
N ARG A 279 -10.99 12.36 12.07
CA ARG A 279 -12.34 11.87 11.76
C ARG A 279 -12.40 11.41 10.31
N LYS A 280 -12.66 10.12 10.10
CA LYS A 280 -12.84 9.54 8.77
C LYS A 280 -14.29 9.11 8.59
N TRP A 281 -15.02 9.86 7.77
CA TRP A 281 -16.43 9.60 7.51
C TRP A 281 -16.64 8.24 6.85
N VAL A 282 -17.67 7.53 7.30
CA VAL A 282 -18.15 6.31 6.65
C VAL A 282 -19.04 6.71 5.47
N PRO A 283 -18.85 6.13 4.27
CA PRO A 283 -19.78 6.32 3.16
C PRO A 283 -21.19 5.88 3.57
N ALA A 284 -22.21 6.69 3.24
CA ALA A 284 -23.59 6.44 3.68
C ALA A 284 -24.09 5.03 3.34
N LEU A 285 -23.76 4.54 2.14
CA LEU A 285 -24.13 3.20 1.66
C LEU A 285 -23.41 2.04 2.36
N LEU A 286 -22.34 2.33 3.11
CA LEU A 286 -21.55 1.33 3.83
C LEU A 286 -21.75 1.39 5.34
N GLU A 287 -22.59 2.29 5.87
CA GLU A 287 -22.71 2.49 7.32
C GLU A 287 -23.06 1.20 8.07
N ASP A 288 -24.05 0.43 7.59
CA ASP A 288 -24.48 -0.79 8.28
C ASP A 288 -23.46 -1.93 8.14
N VAL A 289 -22.80 -2.02 6.99
CA VAL A 289 -21.74 -3.00 6.74
C VAL A 289 -20.54 -2.73 7.65
N VAL A 290 -20.16 -1.46 7.79
CA VAL A 290 -19.05 -1.02 8.65
C VAL A 290 -19.39 -1.23 10.12
N LYS A 291 -20.61 -0.93 10.57
CA LYS A 291 -21.06 -1.25 11.94
C LYS A 291 -20.94 -2.73 12.24
N GLN A 292 -21.49 -3.59 11.37
CA GLN A 292 -21.43 -5.04 11.56
C GLN A 292 -19.99 -5.55 11.57
N ALA A 293 -19.13 -5.05 10.67
CA ALA A 293 -17.73 -5.42 10.65
C ALA A 293 -17.01 -4.96 11.94
N PHE A 294 -17.31 -3.77 12.43
CA PHE A 294 -16.76 -3.23 13.67
C PHE A 294 -17.18 -4.06 14.89
N GLU A 295 -18.47 -4.40 14.99
CA GLU A 295 -19.02 -5.27 16.04
C GLU A 295 -18.36 -6.64 16.05
N ARG A 296 -18.24 -7.30 14.88
CA ARG A 296 -17.53 -8.59 14.74
C ARG A 296 -16.10 -8.49 15.26
N LEU A 297 -15.37 -7.42 14.93
CA LEU A 297 -14.01 -7.20 15.41
C LEU A 297 -13.98 -6.96 16.92
N VAL A 298 -14.92 -6.19 17.47
CA VAL A 298 -15.03 -5.93 18.91
C VAL A 298 -15.30 -7.21 19.69
N GLU A 299 -16.17 -8.09 19.19
CA GLU A 299 -16.50 -9.37 19.81
C GLU A 299 -15.32 -10.35 19.74
N ILE A 300 -14.77 -10.56 18.54
CA ILE A 300 -13.69 -11.54 18.32
C ILE A 300 -12.42 -11.16 19.08
N SER A 301 -12.14 -9.86 19.20
CA SER A 301 -10.95 -9.39 19.94
C SER A 301 -11.12 -9.37 21.46
N ALA A 302 -12.35 -9.51 21.98
CA ALA A 302 -12.62 -9.39 23.41
C ALA A 302 -11.75 -10.31 24.29
N PRO A 303 -11.55 -11.61 23.98
CA PRO A 303 -10.70 -12.48 24.80
C PRO A 303 -9.24 -12.01 24.87
N ALA A 304 -8.68 -11.56 23.74
CA ALA A 304 -7.30 -11.08 23.68
C ALA A 304 -7.13 -9.74 24.42
N ARG A 305 -8.12 -8.84 24.32
CA ARG A 305 -8.16 -7.59 25.07
C ARG A 305 -8.24 -7.85 26.57
N SER A 306 -9.08 -8.78 27.01
CA SER A 306 -9.18 -9.20 28.41
C SER A 306 -7.86 -9.77 28.92
N ALA A 307 -7.15 -10.58 28.12
CA ALA A 307 -5.83 -11.09 28.49
C ALA A 307 -4.79 -9.98 28.65
N ALA A 308 -4.73 -9.02 27.72
CA ALA A 308 -3.83 -7.88 27.80
C ALA A 308 -4.13 -6.99 29.02
N LYS A 309 -5.42 -6.75 29.31
CA LYS A 309 -5.86 -5.99 30.48
C LYS A 309 -5.55 -6.73 31.78
N PHE A 310 -5.82 -8.03 31.85
CA PHE A 310 -5.50 -8.85 33.01
C PHE A 310 -4.00 -8.81 33.33
N ALA A 311 -3.14 -8.92 32.31
CA ALA A 311 -1.69 -8.87 32.47
C ALA A 311 -1.18 -7.51 32.97
N TYR A 312 -1.93 -6.44 32.74
CA TYR A 312 -1.66 -5.10 33.27
C TYR A 312 -2.15 -4.95 34.72
N ASP A 313 -3.40 -5.32 34.99
CA ASP A 313 -4.01 -5.19 36.31
C ASP A 313 -3.37 -6.15 37.33
N ASN A 314 -2.83 -7.29 36.86
CA ASN A 314 -2.25 -8.35 37.68
C ASN A 314 -0.82 -8.67 37.22
N PRO A 315 0.18 -7.83 37.57
CA PRO A 315 1.56 -8.01 37.10
C PRO A 315 2.19 -9.33 37.57
N ASP A 316 1.75 -9.86 38.73
CA ASP A 316 2.34 -11.05 39.35
C ASP A 316 1.52 -12.34 39.15
N LEU A 317 0.37 -12.27 38.48
CA LEU A 317 -0.53 -13.43 38.32
C LEU A 317 -0.62 -13.87 36.86
N PHE A 318 -0.50 -15.17 36.64
CA PHE A 318 -0.76 -15.76 35.33
C PHE A 318 -2.27 -15.99 35.14
N MET A 319 -2.77 -15.63 33.96
CA MET A 319 -4.18 -15.80 33.62
C MET A 319 -4.50 -17.28 33.41
N LEU A 320 -5.35 -17.82 34.28
CA LEU A 320 -5.76 -19.21 34.24
C LEU A 320 -6.88 -19.43 33.24
N ALA A 321 -6.91 -20.61 32.62
CA ALA A 321 -7.98 -20.97 31.68
C ALA A 321 -9.28 -21.42 32.38
N SER A 322 -9.21 -21.79 33.67
CA SER A 322 -10.35 -22.24 34.47
C SER A 322 -10.13 -22.02 35.96
N ASP A 323 -11.20 -21.72 36.70
CA ASP A 323 -11.17 -21.41 38.15
C ASP A 323 -10.79 -22.60 39.05
N SER A 324 -10.73 -23.81 38.51
CA SER A 324 -10.38 -25.03 39.25
C SER A 324 -8.87 -25.16 39.57
N GLU A 325 -8.01 -24.29 39.03
CA GLU A 325 -6.56 -24.34 39.21
C GLU A 325 -6.07 -23.14 40.03
N SER A 326 -6.32 -23.11 41.34
CA SER A 326 -6.19 -21.87 42.14
C SER A 326 -4.78 -21.48 42.58
N SER A 327 -3.77 -22.36 42.48
CA SER A 327 -2.46 -22.13 43.11
C SER A 327 -1.41 -21.63 42.12
N GLN A 328 -1.05 -20.34 42.21
CA GLN A 328 -0.05 -19.71 41.33
C GLN A 328 1.38 -20.20 41.57
N ASP A 329 1.69 -20.61 42.81
CA ASP A 329 3.07 -20.92 43.25
C ASP A 329 3.42 -22.42 43.23
N LYS A 330 2.43 -23.29 42.95
CA LYS A 330 2.68 -24.74 42.91
C LYS A 330 3.37 -25.11 41.59
N PRO A 331 4.45 -25.92 41.62
CA PRO A 331 5.04 -26.47 40.40
C PRO A 331 4.00 -27.22 39.59
N LEU A 332 3.90 -26.90 38.30
CA LEU A 332 2.97 -27.56 37.39
C LEU A 332 3.45 -28.96 37.09
N THR A 333 2.52 -29.90 36.95
CA THR A 333 2.76 -31.15 36.22
C THR A 333 2.87 -30.86 34.72
N TYR A 334 3.46 -31.78 33.96
CA TYR A 334 3.55 -31.58 32.50
C TYR A 334 2.17 -31.40 31.86
N ASN A 335 1.17 -32.16 32.32
CA ASN A 335 -0.18 -32.08 31.78
C ASN A 335 -0.86 -30.73 32.08
N GLN A 336 -0.66 -30.17 33.29
CA GLN A 336 -1.15 -28.84 33.63
C GLN A 336 -0.48 -27.75 32.78
N PHE A 337 0.85 -27.80 32.68
CA PHE A 337 1.60 -26.91 31.81
C PHE A 337 1.16 -27.00 30.35
N ALA A 338 1.03 -28.22 29.82
CA ALA A 338 0.63 -28.45 28.45
C ALA A 338 -0.78 -27.92 28.18
N LYS A 339 -1.73 -28.16 29.10
CA LYS A 339 -3.08 -27.60 29.04
C LYS A 339 -3.06 -26.07 29.04
N ALA A 340 -2.28 -25.46 29.93
CA ALA A 340 -2.17 -24.00 30.02
C ALA A 340 -1.58 -23.40 28.73
N MET A 341 -0.50 -23.98 28.21
CA MET A 341 0.25 -23.44 27.06
C MET A 341 -0.26 -23.91 25.70
N GLY A 342 -1.27 -24.79 25.64
CA GLY A 342 -1.81 -25.36 24.40
C GLY A 342 -0.93 -26.45 23.75
N PHE A 343 -0.12 -27.18 24.53
CA PHE A 343 0.68 -28.31 24.05
C PHE A 343 -0.07 -29.65 24.13
N LYS A 344 0.37 -30.64 23.35
CA LYS A 344 -0.23 -31.99 23.34
C LYS A 344 0.13 -32.76 24.62
N THR A 345 -0.81 -33.54 25.12
CA THR A 345 -0.64 -34.47 26.24
C THR A 345 -0.78 -35.93 25.78
N GLY A 346 -0.50 -36.90 26.65
CA GLY A 346 -0.69 -38.32 26.35
C GLY A 346 0.53 -38.99 25.74
N LYS A 347 0.36 -39.85 24.73
CA LYS A 347 1.44 -40.60 24.08
C LYS A 347 1.79 -39.98 22.72
N SER A 348 3.08 -39.91 22.42
CA SER A 348 3.61 -39.56 21.10
C SER A 348 3.24 -40.62 20.05
N GLY A 349 3.40 -40.30 18.75
CA GLY A 349 3.17 -41.26 17.66
C GLY A 349 4.05 -42.52 17.70
N ARG A 350 5.06 -42.56 18.57
CA ARG A 350 5.90 -43.74 18.85
C ARG A 350 5.49 -44.49 20.13
N GLY A 351 4.32 -44.18 20.70
CA GLY A 351 3.78 -44.82 21.91
C GLY A 351 4.40 -44.38 23.25
N VAL A 352 5.35 -43.45 23.24
CA VAL A 352 6.03 -42.93 24.45
C VAL A 352 5.25 -41.76 25.04
N ASN A 353 5.07 -41.73 26.36
CA ASN A 353 4.43 -40.60 27.06
C ASN A 353 5.15 -39.28 26.75
N ILE A 354 4.36 -38.24 26.46
CA ILE A 354 4.83 -36.88 26.27
C ILE A 354 5.08 -36.26 27.65
N THR A 355 6.26 -35.66 27.81
CA THR A 355 6.73 -35.10 29.07
C THR A 355 7.52 -33.80 28.81
N TRP A 356 8.04 -33.18 29.86
CA TRP A 356 8.89 -31.97 29.79
C TRP A 356 10.06 -32.10 28.81
N THR A 357 10.61 -33.31 28.65
CA THR A 357 11.76 -33.53 27.76
C THR A 357 11.38 -33.62 26.29
N THR A 358 10.13 -33.97 25.96
CA THR A 358 9.61 -34.15 24.59
C THR A 358 9.62 -32.85 23.79
N TYR A 359 9.12 -31.76 24.39
CA TYR A 359 9.10 -30.45 23.73
C TYR A 359 10.27 -29.55 24.13
N GLY A 360 10.93 -29.83 25.26
CA GLY A 360 12.02 -29.01 25.74
C GLY A 360 13.17 -28.87 24.73
N SER A 361 13.44 -29.84 23.84
CA SER A 361 14.51 -29.68 22.83
C SER A 361 14.24 -28.58 21.79
N ASN A 362 12.97 -28.25 21.52
CA ASN A 362 12.60 -27.31 20.47
C ASN A 362 12.13 -25.94 21.03
N VAL A 363 11.76 -25.88 22.31
CA VAL A 363 11.29 -24.65 22.97
C VAL A 363 12.41 -24.06 23.84
N LYS A 364 13.26 -23.22 23.24
CA LYS A 364 14.48 -22.66 23.87
C LYS A 364 14.19 -21.90 25.18
N TRP A 365 13.10 -21.14 25.23
CA TRP A 365 12.75 -20.36 26.42
C TRP A 365 12.38 -21.27 27.60
N LEU A 366 11.71 -22.40 27.35
CA LEU A 366 11.27 -23.32 28.41
C LEU A 366 12.46 -24.05 29.03
N ASN A 367 13.43 -24.47 28.20
CA ASN A 367 14.69 -25.03 28.72
C ASN A 367 15.43 -24.04 29.59
N ARG A 368 15.52 -22.77 29.16
CA ARG A 368 16.16 -21.72 29.93
C ARG A 368 15.46 -21.53 31.27
N LEU A 369 14.14 -21.37 31.27
CA LEU A 369 13.35 -21.20 32.49
C LEU A 369 13.57 -22.35 33.49
N ILE A 370 13.55 -23.61 33.04
CA ILE A 370 13.77 -24.76 33.92
C ILE A 370 15.22 -24.81 34.42
N SER A 371 16.20 -24.51 33.55
CA SER A 371 17.61 -24.39 33.95
C SER A 371 17.81 -23.33 35.04
N ASP A 372 17.23 -22.14 34.86
CA ASP A 372 17.34 -21.02 35.79
C ASP A 372 16.67 -21.34 37.14
N LEU A 373 15.47 -21.94 37.13
CA LEU A 373 14.77 -22.36 38.35
C LEU A 373 15.54 -23.37 39.20
N ASN A 374 16.49 -24.10 38.59
CA ASN A 374 17.30 -25.11 39.26
C ASN A 374 18.78 -24.68 39.40
N ASN A 375 19.14 -23.45 39.03
CA ASN A 375 20.52 -22.95 39.07
C ASN A 375 21.55 -23.83 38.33
N VAL A 376 21.17 -24.35 37.16
CA VAL A 376 22.04 -25.21 36.32
C VAL A 376 22.08 -24.72 34.88
N ASN A 377 23.14 -25.05 34.15
CA ASN A 377 23.29 -24.62 32.75
C ASN A 377 22.35 -25.40 31.81
N ASN A 378 22.28 -26.72 31.98
CA ASN A 378 21.42 -27.57 31.18
C ASN A 378 20.76 -28.64 32.05
N TRP A 379 19.58 -28.32 32.57
CA TRP A 379 18.84 -29.20 33.48
C TRP A 379 18.66 -30.64 32.97
N LYS A 380 18.56 -30.85 31.64
CA LYS A 380 18.46 -32.19 31.07
C LYS A 380 19.75 -32.99 31.20
N LYS A 381 20.89 -32.36 30.90
CA LYS A 381 22.20 -33.01 31.01
C LYS A 381 22.61 -33.18 32.47
N ASP A 382 22.41 -32.12 33.24
CA ASP A 382 22.98 -31.98 34.58
C ASP A 382 22.12 -32.72 35.62
N LEU A 383 20.78 -32.70 35.49
CA LEU A 383 19.85 -33.31 36.45
C LEU A 383 19.23 -34.62 35.96
N CYS A 384 18.98 -34.81 34.65
CA CYS A 384 18.27 -36.00 34.20
C CYS A 384 19.19 -37.21 33.95
N GLN A 385 20.49 -37.03 33.65
CA GLN A 385 21.55 -38.08 33.61
C GLN A 385 21.16 -39.49 33.10
N GLY A 386 20.22 -39.63 32.15
CA GLY A 386 19.74 -40.91 31.62
C GLY A 386 18.47 -41.50 32.27
N TYR A 387 17.93 -40.84 33.30
CA TYR A 387 16.62 -41.09 33.91
C TYR A 387 15.47 -40.49 33.08
N THR A 388 14.27 -41.04 33.24
CA THR A 388 13.05 -40.59 32.54
C THR A 388 12.17 -39.81 33.52
N ILE A 389 11.59 -38.71 33.06
CA ILE A 389 10.61 -37.94 33.83
C ILE A 389 9.21 -38.40 33.44
N LEU A 390 8.37 -38.69 34.44
CA LEU A 390 6.97 -39.00 34.25
C LEU A 390 6.12 -37.71 34.18
N PRO A 391 4.90 -37.76 33.61
CA PRO A 391 4.03 -36.58 33.52
C PRO A 391 3.65 -35.93 34.86
N ASN A 392 3.71 -36.68 35.97
CA ASN A 392 3.51 -36.22 37.35
C ASN A 392 4.77 -35.59 37.97
N ASN A 393 5.81 -35.32 37.18
CA ASN A 393 7.12 -34.77 37.55
C ASN A 393 8.07 -35.73 38.29
N GLU A 394 7.70 -37.00 38.47
CA GLU A 394 8.59 -37.96 39.12
C GLU A 394 9.72 -38.38 38.18
N VAL A 395 10.96 -38.43 38.71
CA VAL A 395 12.14 -38.89 37.98
C VAL A 395 12.37 -40.37 38.30
N VAL A 396 12.33 -41.23 37.28
CA VAL A 396 12.43 -42.69 37.42
C VAL A 396 13.51 -43.28 36.53
N ASN A 397 14.06 -44.42 36.94
CA ASN A 397 14.98 -45.19 36.10
C ASN A 397 14.21 -45.85 34.94
N LYS A 398 14.69 -45.63 33.71
CA LYS A 398 14.04 -46.10 32.48
C LYS A 398 13.88 -47.63 32.40
N ARG A 399 14.75 -48.40 33.06
CA ARG A 399 14.74 -49.88 33.02
C ARG A 399 13.99 -50.50 34.19
N THR A 400 14.09 -49.91 35.39
CA THR A 400 13.53 -50.51 36.61
C THR A 400 12.22 -49.85 37.07
N GLY A 401 11.88 -48.67 36.56
CA GLY A 401 10.70 -47.90 36.96
C GLY A 401 10.75 -47.35 38.38
N LYS A 402 11.84 -47.61 39.14
CA LYS A 402 12.01 -47.11 40.51
C LYS A 402 12.35 -45.62 40.49
N SER A 403 11.84 -44.91 41.50
CA SER A 403 12.13 -43.50 41.74
C SER A 403 13.63 -43.27 41.93
N ALA A 404 14.17 -42.23 41.28
CA ALA A 404 15.58 -41.90 41.33
C ALA A 404 15.94 -40.99 42.52
N GLY A 405 14.94 -40.48 43.26
CA GLY A 405 15.15 -39.51 44.36
C GLY A 405 15.63 -38.13 43.90
N ILE A 406 15.68 -37.88 42.59
CA ILE A 406 16.10 -36.61 42.00
C ILE A 406 14.93 -35.63 42.05
N VAL A 407 15.14 -34.47 42.68
CA VAL A 407 14.14 -33.40 42.76
C VAL A 407 14.48 -32.33 41.73
N ILE A 408 13.57 -32.10 40.78
CA ILE A 408 13.68 -31.04 39.78
C ILE A 408 12.54 -30.04 40.03
N ARG A 409 12.87 -28.76 40.15
CA ARG A 409 11.88 -27.68 40.24
C ARG A 409 11.33 -27.37 38.86
N PHE A 410 10.07 -27.70 38.63
CA PHE A 410 9.35 -27.34 37.40
C PHE A 410 8.61 -26.00 37.55
N PRO A 411 8.31 -25.30 36.43
CA PRO A 411 7.67 -23.99 36.47
C PRO A 411 6.30 -24.04 37.14
N SER A 412 6.02 -23.03 37.96
CA SER A 412 4.68 -22.69 38.46
C SER A 412 3.97 -21.74 37.49
N TYR A 413 2.68 -21.44 37.74
CA TYR A 413 1.97 -20.42 36.97
C TYR A 413 2.62 -19.04 37.09
N ARG A 414 3.09 -18.67 38.30
CA ARG A 414 3.85 -17.43 38.52
C ARG A 414 5.14 -17.39 37.68
N ASP A 415 5.84 -18.52 37.55
CA ASP A 415 7.07 -18.57 36.75
C ASP A 415 6.78 -18.40 35.25
N LEU A 416 5.62 -18.85 34.76
CA LEU A 416 5.23 -18.63 33.36
C LEU A 416 4.94 -17.15 33.08
N ARG A 417 4.50 -16.38 34.07
CA ARG A 417 4.17 -14.94 33.94
C ARG A 417 5.30 -14.13 33.33
N SER A 418 6.54 -14.34 33.79
CA SER A 418 7.72 -13.60 33.34
C SER A 418 7.97 -13.82 31.85
N ILE A 419 7.81 -15.05 31.38
CA ILE A 419 7.98 -15.40 29.98
C ILE A 419 6.85 -14.83 29.11
N ILE A 420 5.61 -14.80 29.62
CA ILE A 420 4.48 -14.17 28.89
C ILE A 420 4.77 -12.68 28.69
N ASP A 421 5.35 -12.00 29.69
CA ASP A 421 5.78 -10.62 29.55
C ASP A 421 6.83 -10.44 28.47
N GLU A 422 7.86 -11.29 28.45
CA GLU A 422 8.89 -11.25 27.40
C GLU A 422 8.32 -11.49 25.99
N GLN A 423 7.26 -12.29 25.86
CA GLN A 423 6.70 -12.67 24.56
C GLN A 423 5.66 -11.70 24.01
N TYR A 424 4.81 -11.13 24.87
CA TYR A 424 3.62 -10.38 24.45
C TYR A 424 3.62 -8.90 24.84
N LYS A 425 4.40 -8.48 25.86
CA LYS A 425 4.54 -7.05 26.15
C LYS A 425 5.49 -6.42 25.13
N THR A 426 4.99 -5.40 24.44
CA THR A 426 5.83 -4.52 23.63
C THR A 426 6.58 -3.54 24.54
N ARG A 427 7.63 -2.90 24.00
CA ARG A 427 8.39 -1.86 24.72
C ARG A 427 7.48 -0.74 25.27
N ASP A 428 6.41 -0.42 24.53
CA ASP A 428 5.52 0.69 24.83
C ASP A 428 4.27 0.24 25.63
N PHE A 429 4.19 -1.03 26.04
CA PHE A 429 3.11 -1.56 26.88
C PHE A 429 2.94 -0.73 28.16
N PRO A 430 1.72 -0.35 28.58
CA PRO A 430 0.41 -0.87 28.14
C PRO A 430 -0.19 -0.20 26.90
N ASN A 431 0.57 0.63 26.19
CA ASN A 431 0.06 1.44 25.10
C ASN A 431 0.41 0.86 23.71
N TYR A 432 -0.48 1.11 22.75
CA TYR A 432 -0.22 1.02 21.32
C TYR A 432 -0.40 2.42 20.72
N GLY A 433 0.72 3.12 20.47
CA GLY A 433 0.67 4.56 20.24
C GLY A 433 0.13 5.27 21.49
N ASP A 434 -0.91 6.09 21.33
CA ASP A 434 -1.52 6.86 22.42
C ASP A 434 -2.67 6.12 23.14
N MET A 435 -3.02 4.90 22.71
CA MET A 435 -4.18 4.16 23.21
C MET A 435 -3.74 2.95 24.01
N LYS A 436 -4.62 2.40 24.87
CA LYS A 436 -4.31 1.14 25.57
C LYS A 436 -4.44 -0.03 24.61
N VAL A 437 -3.53 -1.01 24.75
CA VAL A 437 -3.54 -2.22 23.92
C VAL A 437 -4.88 -2.94 24.00
N TRP A 438 -5.48 -3.04 25.18
CA TRP A 438 -6.79 -3.68 25.37
C TRP A 438 -7.99 -2.89 24.84
N ASP A 439 -7.80 -1.67 24.34
CA ASP A 439 -8.86 -0.96 23.63
C ASP A 439 -8.89 -1.34 22.14
N CYS A 440 -7.77 -1.86 21.59
CA CYS A 440 -7.60 -2.19 20.17
C CYS A 440 -8.47 -3.38 19.72
N ILE A 441 -9.22 -3.22 18.63
CA ILE A 441 -10.24 -4.20 18.17
C ILE A 441 -9.72 -5.25 17.19
N THR A 442 -8.45 -5.16 16.77
CA THR A 442 -7.81 -6.13 15.87
C THR A 442 -6.83 -7.06 16.60
N LEU A 443 -6.94 -7.13 17.93
CA LEU A 443 -6.22 -8.11 18.73
C LEU A 443 -6.87 -9.48 18.60
N VAL A 444 -6.03 -10.51 18.55
CA VAL A 444 -6.45 -11.91 18.65
C VAL A 444 -5.50 -12.66 19.57
N ARG A 445 -5.89 -13.83 20.10
CA ARG A 445 -4.97 -14.65 20.87
C ARG A 445 -3.97 -15.31 19.93
N ASP A 446 -2.82 -15.68 20.47
CA ASP A 446 -1.87 -16.53 19.77
C ASP A 446 -2.57 -17.86 19.41
N TYR A 447 -2.42 -18.27 18.16
CA TYR A 447 -3.15 -19.40 17.54
C TYR A 447 -4.69 -19.31 17.49
N GLU A 448 -5.31 -18.12 17.62
CA GLU A 448 -6.78 -17.95 17.55
C GLU A 448 -7.43 -18.68 16.36
N PHE A 449 -6.77 -18.62 15.20
CA PHE A 449 -7.29 -19.19 13.95
C PHE A 449 -6.45 -20.35 13.42
N HIS A 450 -5.62 -20.98 14.26
CA HIS A 450 -4.77 -22.08 13.82
C HIS A 450 -5.57 -23.38 13.76
N LYS A 451 -5.39 -24.17 12.70
CA LYS A 451 -6.15 -25.44 12.52
C LYS A 451 -5.75 -26.52 13.52
N GLU A 452 -4.46 -26.60 13.87
CA GLU A 452 -3.91 -27.67 14.70
C GLU A 452 -3.63 -27.29 16.17
N PHE A 453 -3.54 -26.00 16.48
CA PHE A 453 -3.11 -25.52 17.80
C PHE A 453 -4.26 -24.76 18.45
N ALA A 454 -4.49 -25.04 19.73
CA ALA A 454 -5.49 -24.30 20.50
C ALA A 454 -5.01 -22.87 20.76
N ALA A 455 -5.96 -21.92 20.75
CA ALA A 455 -5.71 -20.55 21.12
C ALA A 455 -5.21 -20.45 22.56
N LYS A 456 -4.18 -19.64 22.82
CA LYS A 456 -3.63 -19.44 24.17
C LYS A 456 -4.43 -18.38 24.93
N PRO A 457 -5.18 -18.71 25.99
CA PRO A 457 -6.11 -17.77 26.63
C PRO A 457 -5.46 -16.50 27.19
N PHE A 458 -4.22 -16.60 27.67
CA PHE A 458 -3.46 -15.51 28.31
C PHE A 458 -2.73 -14.58 27.33
N SER A 459 -2.89 -14.78 26.02
CA SER A 459 -2.06 -14.13 25.00
C SER A 459 -2.81 -13.08 24.19
N TRP A 460 -2.07 -12.16 23.58
CA TRP A 460 -2.60 -11.18 22.64
C TRP A 460 -1.56 -10.88 21.55
N VAL A 461 -2.00 -10.80 20.31
CA VAL A 461 -1.19 -10.42 19.16
C VAL A 461 -1.96 -9.46 18.27
N HIS A 462 -1.26 -8.48 17.72
CA HIS A 462 -1.82 -7.55 16.73
C HIS A 462 -1.90 -8.20 15.35
N LEU A 463 -2.77 -7.66 14.49
CA LEU A 463 -2.84 -8.03 13.09
C LEU A 463 -1.49 -7.74 12.39
N GLY A 464 -0.84 -8.79 11.91
CA GLY A 464 0.39 -8.72 11.12
C GLY A 464 0.12 -8.65 9.62
N HIS A 465 1.12 -8.18 8.85
CA HIS A 465 1.05 -8.21 7.38
C HIS A 465 0.93 -9.65 6.85
N GLY A 466 1.72 -10.57 7.41
CA GLY A 466 1.70 -11.97 6.99
C GLY A 466 0.35 -12.66 7.24
N SER A 467 -0.24 -12.45 8.42
CA SER A 467 -1.53 -13.08 8.77
C SER A 467 -2.67 -12.61 7.89
N LEU A 468 -2.74 -11.30 7.59
CA LEU A 468 -3.73 -10.79 6.64
C LEU A 468 -3.47 -11.37 5.25
N SER A 469 -2.23 -11.30 4.76
CA SER A 469 -1.88 -11.80 3.43
C SER A 469 -2.24 -13.27 3.22
N ASP A 470 -2.04 -14.13 4.23
CA ASP A 470 -2.42 -15.53 4.15
C ASP A 470 -3.93 -15.72 4.11
N ALA A 471 -4.67 -14.91 4.87
CA ALA A 471 -6.12 -14.98 4.89
C ALA A 471 -6.76 -14.54 3.57
N ILE A 472 -6.14 -13.65 2.80
CA ILE A 472 -6.69 -13.13 1.53
C ILE A 472 -6.00 -13.72 0.28
N GLY A 473 -5.24 -14.81 0.43
CA GLY A 473 -4.64 -15.56 -0.68
C GLY A 473 -3.19 -15.16 -1.00
N SER A 474 -2.23 -15.65 -0.20
CA SER A 474 -0.80 -15.43 -0.44
C SER A 474 -0.18 -16.50 -1.35
N ASP A 475 0.98 -16.20 -1.95
CA ASP A 475 1.75 -17.16 -2.76
C ASP A 475 2.40 -18.31 -1.95
N ARG A 476 2.18 -18.34 -0.63
CA ARG A 476 2.76 -19.35 0.26
C ARG A 476 2.00 -20.69 0.25
N GLY A 477 0.96 -20.81 -0.56
CA GLY A 477 0.15 -22.04 -0.69
C GLY A 477 -0.68 -22.36 0.56
N LEU A 478 -0.96 -21.36 1.39
CA LEU A 478 -1.83 -21.48 2.55
C LEU A 478 -3.28 -21.23 2.12
N GLU A 479 -4.22 -21.99 2.67
CA GLU A 479 -5.66 -21.83 2.42
C GLU A 479 -6.16 -20.48 2.94
N SER A 480 -6.80 -19.72 2.05
CA SER A 480 -7.37 -18.40 2.31
C SER A 480 -8.83 -18.50 2.76
N ILE A 481 -9.41 -17.40 3.25
CA ILE A 481 -10.84 -17.34 3.56
C ILE A 481 -11.71 -17.44 2.30
N PHE A 482 -11.16 -17.10 1.13
CA PHE A 482 -11.87 -17.23 -0.14
C PHE A 482 -11.99 -18.70 -0.54
N ASP A 483 -10.90 -19.46 -0.38
CA ASP A 483 -10.89 -20.91 -0.57
C ASP A 483 -11.88 -21.61 0.38
N GLU A 484 -11.85 -21.26 1.66
CA GLU A 484 -12.77 -21.80 2.69
C GLU A 484 -14.25 -21.55 2.34
N LEU A 485 -14.54 -20.47 1.60
CA LEU A 485 -15.89 -20.05 1.22
C LEU A 485 -16.28 -20.45 -0.21
N GLY A 486 -15.39 -21.10 -0.96
CA GLY A 486 -15.61 -21.46 -2.36
C GLY A 486 -15.75 -20.24 -3.28
N ILE A 487 -15.04 -19.15 -2.98
CA ILE A 487 -15.05 -17.90 -3.74
C ILE A 487 -13.87 -17.91 -4.72
N THR A 488 -14.17 -17.69 -6.00
CA THR A 488 -13.20 -17.71 -7.10
C THR A 488 -13.14 -16.37 -7.81
N ASP A 489 -12.10 -16.18 -8.61
CA ASP A 489 -11.99 -15.08 -9.58
C ASP A 489 -12.86 -15.36 -10.82
N GLU A 490 -12.93 -14.40 -11.75
CA GLU A 490 -13.78 -14.46 -12.96
C GLU A 490 -13.47 -15.69 -13.84
N ASP A 491 -12.21 -16.13 -13.85
CA ASP A 491 -11.73 -17.28 -14.61
C ASP A 491 -11.90 -18.62 -13.87
N GLY A 492 -12.54 -18.62 -12.70
CA GLY A 492 -12.73 -19.79 -11.85
C GLY A 492 -11.50 -20.17 -11.01
N THR A 493 -10.41 -19.42 -11.09
CA THR A 493 -9.23 -19.67 -10.24
C THR A 493 -9.45 -19.17 -8.81
N PRO A 494 -8.70 -19.66 -7.82
CA PRO A 494 -8.77 -19.15 -6.45
C PRO A 494 -8.49 -17.64 -6.39
N LEU A 495 -9.40 -16.88 -5.75
CA LEU A 495 -9.22 -15.44 -5.58
C LEU A 495 -8.01 -15.14 -4.69
N LYS A 496 -7.10 -14.32 -5.18
CA LYS A 496 -5.91 -13.88 -4.44
C LYS A 496 -5.78 -12.37 -4.46
N LEU A 497 -5.71 -11.80 -3.27
CA LEU A 497 -5.54 -10.36 -3.08
C LEU A 497 -4.34 -10.06 -2.18
N ASN A 498 -3.84 -8.84 -2.28
CA ASN A 498 -2.86 -8.28 -1.36
C ASN A 498 -3.45 -7.08 -0.60
N SER A 499 -2.87 -6.76 0.56
CA SER A 499 -3.39 -5.69 1.42
C SER A 499 -3.31 -4.29 0.78
N HIS A 500 -2.45 -4.10 -0.23
CA HIS A 500 -2.29 -2.83 -0.93
C HIS A 500 -3.39 -2.61 -1.99
N GLN A 501 -3.91 -3.68 -2.59
CA GLN A 501 -4.91 -3.63 -3.67
C GLN A 501 -6.18 -2.88 -3.27
N PHE A 502 -6.66 -3.01 -2.03
CA PHE A 502 -7.79 -2.22 -1.50
C PHE A 502 -7.57 -0.71 -1.68
N ARG A 503 -6.35 -0.24 -1.43
CA ARG A 503 -6.00 1.18 -1.54
C ARG A 503 -5.85 1.60 -2.99
N HIS A 504 -5.26 0.75 -3.82
CA HIS A 504 -5.21 1.00 -5.26
C HIS A 504 -6.62 1.15 -5.82
N TRP A 505 -7.54 0.25 -5.46
CA TRP A 505 -8.93 0.32 -5.90
C TRP A 505 -9.60 1.61 -5.46
N LEU A 506 -9.60 1.94 -4.17
CA LEU A 506 -10.25 3.16 -3.66
C LEU A 506 -9.67 4.45 -4.28
N ASN A 507 -8.33 4.55 -4.36
CA ASN A 507 -7.71 5.72 -5.00
C ASN A 507 -8.07 5.81 -6.48
N THR A 508 -8.06 4.68 -7.20
CA THR A 508 -8.42 4.61 -8.61
C THR A 508 -9.87 5.01 -8.84
N LYS A 509 -10.80 4.56 -7.98
CA LYS A 509 -12.22 4.94 -8.07
C LYS A 509 -12.44 6.42 -7.84
N LEU A 510 -11.80 7.02 -6.82
CA LEU A 510 -11.88 8.47 -6.62
C LEU A 510 -11.27 9.25 -7.80
N LYS A 511 -10.12 8.79 -8.32
CA LYS A 511 -9.51 9.39 -9.51
C LYS A 511 -10.37 9.30 -10.76
N LEU A 512 -11.10 8.20 -10.94
CA LEU A 512 -12.06 8.02 -12.04
C LEU A 512 -13.30 8.90 -11.85
N ALA A 513 -13.72 9.13 -10.60
CA ALA A 513 -14.79 10.06 -10.25
C ALA A 513 -14.40 11.55 -10.42
N GLY A 514 -13.12 11.84 -10.69
CA GLY A 514 -12.62 13.22 -10.88
C GLY A 514 -12.23 13.92 -9.59
N GLU A 515 -12.06 13.19 -8.49
CA GLU A 515 -11.70 13.78 -7.19
C GLU A 515 -10.30 14.40 -7.19
N ALA A 516 -10.17 15.52 -6.47
CA ALA A 516 -8.92 16.26 -6.39
C ALA A 516 -7.84 15.50 -5.61
N ASP A 517 -6.59 15.57 -6.08
CA ASP A 517 -5.44 14.89 -5.47
C ASP A 517 -5.23 15.22 -4.00
N TRP A 518 -5.44 16.47 -3.61
CA TRP A 518 -5.29 16.89 -2.22
C TRP A 518 -6.38 16.26 -1.32
N LEU A 519 -7.61 16.07 -1.83
CA LEU A 519 -8.69 15.43 -1.09
C LEU A 519 -8.45 13.93 -0.95
N ILE A 520 -7.99 13.28 -2.01
CA ILE A 520 -7.54 11.88 -2.00
C ILE A 520 -6.38 11.68 -1.02
N ALA A 521 -5.41 12.60 -1.01
CA ALA A 521 -4.30 12.57 -0.08
C ALA A 521 -4.77 12.75 1.36
N LYS A 522 -5.66 13.71 1.62
CA LYS A 522 -6.27 13.96 2.93
C LYS A 522 -7.04 12.73 3.44
N TRP A 523 -7.90 12.14 2.61
CA TRP A 523 -8.66 10.93 2.95
C TRP A 523 -7.75 9.73 3.23
N SER A 524 -6.67 9.61 2.45
CA SER A 524 -5.63 8.58 2.63
C SER A 524 -4.65 8.85 3.76
N GLY A 525 -4.73 10.00 4.46
CA GLY A 525 -3.80 10.39 5.51
C GLY A 525 -2.37 10.62 5.01
N ARG A 526 -2.20 11.11 3.78
CA ARG A 526 -0.90 11.40 3.16
C ARG A 526 -0.54 12.87 3.37
N ALA A 527 0.70 13.10 3.79
CA ALA A 527 1.25 14.45 3.92
C ALA A 527 1.65 15.08 2.56
N ASP A 528 1.92 14.25 1.54
CA ASP A 528 2.34 14.68 0.21
C ASP A 528 1.45 14.05 -0.86
N ILE A 529 0.85 14.90 -1.70
CA ILE A 529 0.00 14.52 -2.84
C ILE A 529 0.73 13.63 -3.86
N LYS A 530 2.06 13.77 -3.99
CA LYS A 530 2.87 12.96 -4.93
C LYS A 530 2.79 11.47 -4.61
N GLN A 531 2.48 11.11 -3.37
CA GLN A 531 2.29 9.73 -2.95
C GLN A 531 1.05 9.08 -3.59
N ASN A 532 0.09 9.86 -4.09
CA ASN A 532 -1.09 9.34 -4.80
C ASN A 532 -0.72 8.56 -6.06
N LYS A 533 0.36 8.98 -6.76
CA LYS A 533 0.81 8.34 -8.01
C LYS A 533 1.12 6.85 -7.84
N ALA A 534 1.61 6.45 -6.67
CA ALA A 534 1.92 5.06 -6.37
C ALA A 534 0.67 4.17 -6.26
N TYR A 535 -0.51 4.76 -6.07
CA TYR A 535 -1.79 4.07 -5.87
C TYR A 535 -2.81 4.34 -6.98
N ASP A 536 -2.41 5.04 -8.03
CA ASP A 536 -3.24 5.30 -9.21
C ASP A 536 -3.16 4.11 -10.16
N GLY A 537 -4.19 3.25 -10.11
CA GLY A 537 -4.35 2.07 -10.95
C GLY A 537 -5.07 2.34 -12.27
N ARG A 538 -5.34 3.61 -12.65
CA ARG A 538 -5.96 3.92 -13.93
C ARG A 538 -5.06 3.47 -15.09
N THR A 539 -5.66 2.83 -16.09
CA THR A 539 -5.00 2.53 -17.36
C THR A 539 -4.62 3.82 -18.09
N GLU A 540 -3.68 3.75 -19.04
CA GLU A 540 -3.29 4.92 -19.81
C GLU A 540 -4.47 5.50 -20.61
N LYS A 541 -5.38 4.63 -21.08
CA LYS A 541 -6.64 5.04 -21.70
C LYS A 541 -7.56 5.79 -20.74
N GLN A 542 -7.66 5.35 -19.48
CA GLN A 542 -8.46 6.04 -18.46
C GLN A 542 -7.83 7.38 -18.04
N LYS A 543 -6.49 7.44 -17.91
CA LYS A 543 -5.77 8.69 -17.66
C LYS A 543 -5.95 9.65 -18.83
N SER A 544 -5.75 9.19 -20.06
CA SER A 544 -5.98 9.95 -21.28
C SER A 544 -7.41 10.45 -21.38
N ARG A 545 -8.44 9.65 -21.09
CA ARG A 545 -9.84 10.10 -21.05
C ARG A 545 -10.11 11.21 -20.03
N LEU A 546 -9.46 11.17 -18.87
CA LEU A 546 -9.58 12.22 -17.85
C LEU A 546 -8.78 13.48 -18.24
N THR A 547 -7.57 13.31 -18.80
CA THR A 547 -6.76 14.39 -19.36
C THR A 547 -7.38 14.98 -20.62
N GLN A 548 -8.15 14.24 -21.39
CA GLN A 548 -8.95 14.72 -22.52
C GLN A 548 -10.18 15.52 -22.03
N ARG A 549 -10.69 15.21 -20.83
CA ARG A 549 -11.74 16.00 -20.16
C ARG A 549 -11.21 17.27 -19.48
N ILE A 550 -9.97 17.28 -18.97
CA ILE A 550 -9.38 18.40 -18.20
C ILE A 550 -8.38 19.23 -19.04
N GLY A 551 -7.80 18.67 -20.08
CA GLY A 551 -6.55 19.13 -20.70
C GLY A 551 -6.67 19.70 -22.11
N HIS A 552 -7.88 20.01 -22.59
CA HIS A 552 -8.05 20.86 -23.78
C HIS A 552 -8.83 22.11 -23.42
N VAL A 553 -8.19 22.97 -22.63
CA VAL A 553 -8.41 24.41 -22.72
C VAL A 553 -7.39 24.95 -23.72
N THR A 554 -7.69 24.75 -25.00
CA THR A 554 -6.97 25.40 -26.09
C THR A 554 -7.55 26.79 -26.25
N ILE A 555 -6.83 27.81 -25.79
CA ILE A 555 -7.03 29.19 -26.28
C ILE A 555 -5.97 29.40 -27.35
N GLY A 556 -6.35 29.20 -28.62
CA GLY A 556 -5.42 29.27 -29.74
C GLY A 556 -4.36 28.16 -29.72
N SER A 557 -3.07 28.52 -29.89
CA SER A 557 -1.95 27.60 -30.12
C SER A 557 -1.21 27.10 -28.87
N GLY A 558 -1.74 27.33 -27.65
CA GLY A 558 -1.08 26.95 -26.39
C GLY A 558 -1.99 26.21 -25.40
N VAL A 559 -1.36 25.48 -24.46
CA VAL A 559 -2.04 24.78 -23.35
C VAL A 559 -2.01 25.67 -22.10
N MET A 560 -3.18 25.97 -21.55
CA MET A 560 -3.31 26.80 -20.34
C MET A 560 -2.92 26.03 -19.06
N THR A 561 -2.17 26.67 -18.16
CA THR A 561 -1.74 26.09 -16.88
C THR A 561 -2.80 26.27 -15.77
N VAL A 562 -2.76 25.44 -14.73
CA VAL A 562 -3.68 25.52 -13.57
C VAL A 562 -3.62 26.90 -12.88
N ALA A 563 -2.44 27.55 -12.86
CA ALA A 563 -2.28 28.87 -12.28
C ALA A 563 -3.05 29.95 -13.08
N GLN A 564 -3.02 29.86 -14.42
CA GLN A 564 -3.76 30.76 -15.31
C GLN A 564 -5.27 30.54 -15.21
N ALA A 565 -5.73 29.29 -15.08
CA ALA A 565 -7.13 28.97 -14.86
C ALA A 565 -7.65 29.53 -13.52
N ASN A 566 -6.87 29.40 -12.44
CA ASN A 566 -7.24 29.95 -11.14
C ASN A 566 -7.32 31.49 -11.15
N GLN A 567 -6.43 32.16 -11.87
CA GLN A 567 -6.44 33.61 -12.00
C GLN A 567 -7.67 34.12 -12.78
N LEU A 568 -8.10 33.38 -13.81
CA LEU A 568 -9.34 33.68 -14.55
C LEU A 568 -10.60 33.48 -13.71
N LEU A 569 -10.56 32.59 -12.71
CA LEU A 569 -11.69 32.26 -11.86
C LEU A 569 -11.76 33.09 -10.57
N GLU A 570 -10.67 33.73 -10.17
CA GLU A 570 -10.55 34.56 -8.95
C GLU A 570 -11.67 35.60 -8.77
N PRO A 571 -12.20 36.24 -9.82
CA PRO A 571 -13.27 37.24 -9.67
C PRO A 571 -14.65 36.66 -9.31
N TYR A 572 -14.87 35.35 -9.44
CA TYR A 572 -16.20 34.74 -9.32
C TYR A 572 -16.42 34.08 -7.95
N THR A 573 -17.65 34.18 -7.43
CA THR A 573 -18.03 33.61 -6.12
C THR A 573 -19.16 32.60 -6.25
N ALA A 574 -19.55 31.96 -5.14
CA ALA A 574 -20.70 31.07 -5.13
C ALA A 574 -22.02 31.80 -5.43
N GLU A 575 -22.14 33.08 -5.03
CA GLU A 575 -23.30 33.92 -5.31
C GLU A 575 -23.31 34.49 -6.74
N ALA A 576 -22.13 34.66 -7.35
CA ALA A 576 -21.95 35.13 -8.73
C ALA A 576 -21.02 34.16 -9.49
N PRO A 577 -21.55 32.99 -9.92
CA PRO A 577 -20.74 31.95 -10.54
C PRO A 577 -20.16 32.40 -11.89
N PRO A 578 -19.05 31.80 -12.35
CA PRO A 578 -18.46 32.13 -13.64
C PRO A 578 -19.47 31.88 -14.78
N PRO A 579 -19.45 32.73 -15.83
CA PRO A 579 -20.27 32.53 -17.01
C PRO A 579 -20.03 31.14 -17.63
N PRO A 580 -21.08 30.47 -18.16
CA PRO A 580 -20.96 29.18 -18.82
C PRO A 580 -19.88 29.13 -19.91
N MET A 581 -19.68 30.21 -20.68
CA MET A 581 -18.61 30.28 -21.68
C MET A 581 -17.21 30.15 -21.07
N VAL A 582 -16.95 30.86 -19.96
CA VAL A 582 -15.67 30.78 -19.25
C VAL A 582 -15.45 29.36 -18.72
N LEU A 583 -16.48 28.74 -18.16
CA LEU A 583 -16.40 27.36 -17.67
C LEU A 583 -16.15 26.36 -18.81
N HIS A 584 -16.85 26.50 -19.94
CA HIS A 584 -16.66 25.68 -21.13
C HIS A 584 -15.24 25.80 -21.67
N ASP A 585 -14.76 27.03 -21.88
CA ASP A 585 -13.42 27.29 -22.40
C ASP A 585 -12.36 26.71 -21.46
N LEU A 586 -12.60 26.77 -20.14
CA LEU A 586 -11.74 26.17 -19.12
C LEU A 586 -11.90 24.64 -18.96
N GLY A 587 -12.76 23.98 -19.74
CA GLY A 587 -13.01 22.54 -19.62
C GLY A 587 -13.61 22.15 -18.27
N LEU A 588 -14.27 23.09 -17.59
CA LEU A 588 -14.84 22.92 -16.26
C LEU A 588 -16.32 22.54 -16.33
N PRO A 589 -16.82 21.77 -15.35
CA PRO A 589 -18.24 21.45 -15.26
C PRO A 589 -19.11 22.70 -15.19
N ILE A 590 -20.11 22.79 -16.08
CA ILE A 590 -21.09 23.88 -16.05
C ILE A 590 -22.23 23.50 -15.13
N SER A 591 -22.51 24.33 -14.13
CA SER A 591 -23.66 24.11 -13.24
C SER A 591 -24.98 24.37 -13.96
N LEU A 592 -26.02 23.65 -13.57
CA LEU A 592 -27.39 23.88 -14.07
C LEU A 592 -27.88 25.30 -13.77
N LYS A 593 -27.51 25.84 -12.60
CA LYS A 593 -27.78 27.24 -12.21
C LYS A 593 -27.19 28.25 -13.18
N ALA A 594 -25.96 28.02 -13.66
CA ALA A 594 -25.33 28.91 -14.64
C ALA A 594 -26.09 28.93 -15.99
N LEU A 595 -26.89 27.90 -16.29
CA LEU A 595 -27.75 27.82 -17.47
C LEU A 595 -29.20 28.29 -17.22
N GLY A 596 -29.45 28.93 -16.07
CA GLY A 596 -30.78 29.41 -15.67
C GLY A 596 -31.73 28.32 -15.18
N VAL A 597 -31.21 27.18 -14.70
CA VAL A 597 -32.02 26.10 -14.11
C VAL A 597 -31.82 26.08 -12.59
N ASP A 598 -32.89 26.30 -11.83
CA ASP A 598 -32.87 26.31 -10.36
C ASP A 598 -32.82 24.89 -9.78
N ARG A 599 -31.71 24.18 -10.04
CA ARG A 599 -31.42 22.84 -9.55
C ARG A 599 -29.93 22.69 -9.34
N ASP A 600 -29.53 22.03 -8.26
CA ASP A 600 -28.13 21.65 -8.07
C ASP A 600 -27.74 20.51 -9.02
N GLY A 601 -26.57 20.64 -9.65
CA GLY A 601 -26.05 19.63 -10.57
C GLY A 601 -25.25 20.24 -11.70
N VAL A 602 -24.73 19.37 -12.55
CA VAL A 602 -23.88 19.71 -13.70
C VAL A 602 -24.66 19.41 -14.98
N ALA A 603 -24.64 20.34 -15.93
CA ALA A 603 -25.21 20.16 -17.25
C ALA A 603 -24.27 19.33 -18.13
N GLN A 604 -24.84 18.46 -18.96
CA GLN A 604 -24.04 17.57 -19.82
C GLN A 604 -23.85 18.20 -21.20
N PHE A 605 -22.61 18.38 -21.64
CA PHE A 605 -22.32 18.86 -23.00
C PHE A 605 -22.59 17.77 -24.04
N THR A 606 -23.25 18.12 -25.14
CA THR A 606 -23.67 17.18 -26.20
C THR A 606 -22.94 17.40 -27.53
N GLY A 607 -21.97 18.33 -27.60
CA GLY A 607 -21.32 18.76 -28.86
C GLY A 607 -21.95 20.01 -29.49
N LEU A 608 -23.24 20.24 -29.27
CA LEU A 608 -23.98 21.42 -29.76
C LEU A 608 -24.26 22.46 -28.67
N GLY A 609 -24.25 22.03 -27.41
CA GLY A 609 -24.69 22.80 -26.25
C GLY A 609 -24.89 21.88 -25.04
N PHE A 610 -25.72 22.28 -24.08
CA PHE A 610 -25.84 21.63 -22.79
C PHE A 610 -27.24 21.06 -22.53
N CYS A 611 -27.29 19.78 -22.15
CA CYS A 611 -28.50 19.11 -21.69
C CYS A 611 -28.77 19.46 -20.22
N VAL A 612 -30.00 19.92 -19.94
CA VAL A 612 -30.48 20.21 -18.57
C VAL A 612 -31.48 19.18 -18.02
N HIS A 613 -31.71 18.08 -18.75
CA HIS A 613 -32.65 17.03 -18.38
C HIS A 613 -32.45 16.49 -16.96
N ASN A 614 -33.55 16.18 -16.26
CA ASN A 614 -33.51 15.59 -14.92
C ASN A 614 -33.39 14.07 -14.95
N TYR A 615 -32.16 13.55 -15.06
CA TYR A 615 -31.92 12.10 -15.05
C TYR A 615 -32.29 11.40 -13.73
N ALA A 616 -32.51 12.15 -12.64
CA ALA A 616 -33.00 11.58 -11.38
C ALA A 616 -34.51 11.35 -11.39
N GLU A 617 -35.26 12.09 -12.22
CA GLU A 617 -36.71 11.91 -12.38
C GLU A 617 -37.04 10.88 -13.45
N SER A 618 -36.33 10.92 -14.60
CA SER A 618 -36.60 10.00 -15.71
C SER A 618 -35.37 9.76 -16.58
N PRO A 619 -35.27 8.59 -17.26
CA PRO A 619 -34.32 8.44 -18.36
C PRO A 619 -34.72 9.33 -19.56
N CYS A 620 -33.72 9.76 -20.34
CA CYS A 620 -33.94 10.60 -21.52
C CYS A 620 -34.74 9.84 -22.61
N VAL A 621 -35.93 10.35 -22.94
CA VAL A 621 -36.80 9.79 -23.97
C VAL A 621 -36.44 10.23 -25.41
N LYS A 622 -35.51 11.18 -25.55
CA LYS A 622 -35.04 11.69 -26.85
C LYS A 622 -33.90 10.86 -27.44
N ASN A 623 -33.28 9.97 -26.65
CA ASN A 623 -32.25 9.03 -27.07
C ASN A 623 -31.14 9.64 -27.95
N GLY A 624 -30.64 10.83 -27.59
CA GLY A 624 -29.56 11.50 -28.32
C GLY A 624 -30.02 12.53 -29.37
N ASP A 625 -31.32 12.71 -29.60
CA ASP A 625 -31.89 13.72 -30.52
C ASP A 625 -31.85 15.14 -29.94
N CYS A 626 -30.63 15.61 -29.62
CA CYS A 626 -30.37 16.80 -28.81
C CYS A 626 -30.62 18.10 -29.60
N GLU A 627 -30.35 18.11 -30.90
CA GLU A 627 -30.50 19.24 -31.84
C GLU A 627 -31.94 19.75 -31.98
N VAL A 628 -32.92 18.94 -31.56
CA VAL A 628 -34.35 19.28 -31.59
C VAL A 628 -35.00 19.25 -30.20
N CYS A 629 -34.20 19.07 -29.15
CA CYS A 629 -34.68 18.97 -27.77
C CYS A 629 -34.89 20.36 -27.16
N ASN A 630 -35.96 20.56 -26.40
CA ASN A 630 -36.23 21.80 -25.67
C ASN A 630 -35.49 21.89 -24.32
N GLU A 631 -35.07 20.75 -23.77
CA GLU A 631 -34.19 20.69 -22.59
C GLU A 631 -32.70 20.85 -22.96
N HIS A 632 -32.41 21.25 -24.20
CA HIS A 632 -31.07 21.52 -24.69
C HIS A 632 -30.83 23.02 -24.85
N VAL A 633 -29.69 23.48 -24.34
CA VAL A 633 -29.34 24.91 -24.26
C VAL A 633 -28.07 25.17 -25.06
N CYS A 634 -28.18 25.92 -26.14
CA CYS A 634 -27.05 26.45 -26.90
C CYS A 634 -26.60 27.80 -26.30
N LEU A 635 -25.31 28.12 -26.40
CA LEU A 635 -24.79 29.44 -26.02
C LEU A 635 -24.36 30.18 -27.27
N LYS A 636 -24.78 31.43 -27.42
CA LYS A 636 -24.27 32.30 -28.48
C LYS A 636 -22.76 32.53 -28.30
N GLY A 637 -21.99 32.47 -29.38
CA GLY A 637 -20.53 32.67 -29.35
C GLY A 637 -19.73 31.43 -28.92
N MET A 638 -20.38 30.27 -28.70
CA MET A 638 -19.65 29.03 -28.38
C MET A 638 -18.84 28.55 -29.60
N PRO A 639 -17.53 28.25 -29.43
CA PRO A 639 -16.71 27.71 -30.52
C PRO A 639 -17.30 26.41 -31.08
N HIS A 640 -17.28 26.26 -32.40
CA HIS A 640 -17.70 25.07 -33.15
C HIS A 640 -19.19 24.70 -33.11
N SER A 641 -19.99 25.14 -32.13
CA SER A 641 -21.42 24.79 -32.08
C SER A 641 -22.23 25.34 -33.26
N LEU A 642 -21.95 26.58 -33.69
CA LEU A 642 -22.61 27.16 -34.86
C LEU A 642 -22.18 26.46 -36.16
N ASP A 643 -20.90 26.12 -36.30
CA ASP A 643 -20.36 25.41 -37.47
C ASP A 643 -20.95 24.00 -37.58
N GLU A 644 -21.07 23.30 -36.45
CA GLU A 644 -21.69 21.98 -36.38
C GLU A 644 -23.17 22.04 -36.73
N LEU A 645 -23.91 23.04 -36.23
CA LEU A 645 -25.31 23.26 -36.62
C LEU A 645 -25.45 23.51 -38.12
N LYS A 646 -24.54 24.27 -38.75
CA LYS A 646 -24.50 24.49 -40.20
C LYS A 646 -24.17 23.21 -40.98
N THR A 647 -23.30 22.37 -40.44
CA THR A 647 -23.01 21.06 -41.03
C THR A 647 -24.23 20.13 -40.97
N LEU A 648 -24.94 20.11 -39.84
CA LEU A 648 -26.20 19.38 -39.71
C LEU A 648 -27.29 19.94 -40.63
N GLU A 649 -27.40 21.26 -40.78
CA GLU A 649 -28.31 21.91 -41.72
C GLU A 649 -28.07 21.39 -43.15
N ALA A 650 -26.83 21.45 -43.64
CA ALA A 650 -26.48 20.97 -44.99
C ALA A 650 -26.79 19.48 -45.18
N LEU A 651 -26.49 18.65 -44.18
CA LEU A 651 -26.78 17.21 -44.19
C LEU A 651 -28.28 16.95 -44.29
N TYR A 652 -29.10 17.64 -43.50
CA TYR A 652 -30.56 17.44 -43.51
C TYR A 652 -31.23 18.04 -44.75
N GLU A 653 -30.67 19.10 -45.35
CA GLU A 653 -31.13 19.60 -46.65
C GLU A 653 -30.93 18.57 -47.76
N GLU A 654 -29.76 17.90 -47.78
CA GLU A 654 -29.48 16.83 -48.73
C GLU A 654 -30.43 15.64 -48.52
N GLN A 655 -30.56 15.17 -47.28
CA GLN A 655 -31.46 14.07 -46.94
C GLN A 655 -32.93 14.39 -47.26
N LEU A 656 -33.37 15.62 -47.00
CA LEU A 656 -34.74 16.05 -47.33
C LEU A 656 -34.97 16.06 -48.84
N ARG A 657 -33.96 16.43 -49.64
CA ARG A 657 -34.04 16.39 -51.10
C ARG A 657 -34.22 14.94 -51.60
N HIS A 658 -33.45 14.00 -51.06
CA HIS A 658 -33.59 12.58 -51.39
C HIS A 658 -34.95 12.01 -50.94
N ALA A 659 -35.42 12.35 -49.74
CA ALA A 659 -36.71 11.91 -49.23
C ALA A 659 -37.87 12.45 -50.08
N LYS A 660 -37.79 13.70 -50.56
CA LYS A 660 -38.79 14.28 -51.48
C LYS A 660 -38.84 13.55 -52.82
N ALA A 661 -37.68 13.29 -53.44
CA ALA A 661 -37.61 12.52 -54.68
C ALA A 661 -38.20 11.10 -54.52
N ALA A 662 -37.85 10.40 -53.44
CA ALA A 662 -38.40 9.08 -53.15
C ALA A 662 -39.92 9.11 -52.86
N ALA A 663 -40.44 10.19 -52.28
CA ALA A 663 -41.87 10.37 -52.06
C ALA A 663 -42.62 10.65 -53.37
N GLU A 664 -42.02 11.40 -54.30
CA GLU A 664 -42.52 11.59 -55.67
C GLU A 664 -42.58 10.26 -56.43
N ASP A 665 -41.57 9.40 -56.23
CA ASP A 665 -41.51 8.02 -56.74
C ASP A 665 -42.43 7.03 -55.99
N GLN A 666 -43.28 7.52 -55.08
CA GLN A 666 -44.22 6.74 -54.26
C GLN A 666 -43.58 5.60 -53.46
N VAL A 667 -42.32 5.75 -53.05
CA VAL A 667 -41.64 4.79 -52.18
C VAL A 667 -42.33 4.78 -50.82
N PHE A 668 -42.80 3.59 -50.41
CA PHE A 668 -43.55 3.41 -49.17
C PHE A 668 -42.79 3.97 -47.95
N GLY A 669 -43.41 4.92 -47.25
CA GLY A 669 -42.88 5.55 -46.04
C GLY A 669 -41.94 6.73 -46.27
N ALA A 670 -41.62 7.10 -47.52
CA ALA A 670 -40.78 8.27 -47.82
C ALA A 670 -41.43 9.61 -47.39
N ASP A 671 -42.76 9.69 -47.45
CA ASP A 671 -43.57 10.80 -46.95
C ASP A 671 -43.29 11.11 -45.47
N ARG A 672 -43.16 10.08 -44.63
CA ARG A 672 -42.82 10.24 -43.20
C ARG A 672 -41.42 10.81 -42.99
N TRP A 673 -40.47 10.44 -43.84
CA TRP A 673 -39.12 10.99 -43.81
C TRP A 673 -39.10 12.45 -44.23
N VAL A 674 -39.90 12.86 -45.23
CA VAL A 674 -40.06 14.27 -45.62
C VAL A 674 -40.57 15.10 -44.44
N THR A 675 -41.60 14.64 -43.74
CA THR A 675 -42.12 15.34 -42.55
C THR A 675 -41.08 15.43 -41.43
N ALA A 676 -40.43 14.31 -41.09
CA ALA A 676 -39.46 14.26 -40.00
C ALA A 676 -38.22 15.14 -40.26
N LEU A 677 -37.68 15.09 -41.48
CA LEU A 677 -36.51 15.88 -41.89
C LEU A 677 -36.86 17.37 -42.03
N GLY A 678 -38.03 17.70 -42.58
CA GLY A 678 -38.52 19.08 -42.66
C GLY A 678 -38.61 19.72 -41.28
N PHE A 679 -39.21 19.03 -40.32
CA PHE A 679 -39.31 19.49 -38.94
C PHE A 679 -37.94 19.72 -38.28
N ARG A 680 -37.01 18.78 -38.46
CA ARG A 680 -35.65 18.89 -37.92
C ARG A 680 -34.90 20.08 -38.51
N LEU A 681 -35.00 20.26 -39.82
CA LEU A 681 -34.34 21.35 -40.53
C LEU A 681 -34.87 22.71 -40.08
N SER A 682 -36.19 22.88 -39.91
CA SER A 682 -36.78 24.12 -39.40
C SER A 682 -36.21 24.52 -38.04
N LYS A 683 -35.97 23.55 -37.14
CA LYS A 683 -35.42 23.81 -35.81
C LYS A 683 -33.95 24.20 -35.84
N ILE A 684 -33.15 23.49 -36.63
CA ILE A 684 -31.73 23.80 -36.78
C ILE A 684 -31.57 25.19 -37.38
N LYS A 685 -32.33 25.51 -38.44
CA LYS A 685 -32.37 26.87 -39.01
C LYS A 685 -32.77 27.94 -37.99
N THR A 686 -33.75 27.63 -37.14
CA THR A 686 -34.15 28.54 -36.04
C THR A 686 -33.02 28.74 -35.04
N LEU A 687 -32.32 27.67 -34.62
CA LEU A 687 -31.18 27.76 -33.72
C LEU A 687 -30.03 28.58 -34.34
N ILE A 688 -29.69 28.33 -35.61
CA ILE A 688 -28.68 29.09 -36.35
C ILE A 688 -29.06 30.57 -36.39
N PHE A 689 -30.29 30.89 -36.80
CA PHE A 689 -30.80 32.26 -36.83
C PHE A 689 -30.68 32.94 -35.46
N LEU A 690 -31.07 32.25 -34.39
CA LEU A 690 -31.00 32.79 -33.03
C LEU A 690 -29.57 32.95 -32.52
N LEU A 691 -28.60 32.18 -33.03
CA LEU A 691 -27.19 32.28 -32.68
C LEU A 691 -26.46 33.35 -33.52
N GLU A 692 -26.89 33.59 -34.75
CA GLU A 692 -26.33 34.61 -35.64
C GLU A 692 -26.89 36.02 -35.39
N ASP A 693 -28.05 36.15 -34.72
CA ASP A 693 -28.70 37.43 -34.43
C ASP A 693 -27.76 38.42 -33.72
N PRO A 694 -27.29 39.49 -34.37
CA PRO A 694 -26.32 40.42 -33.81
C PRO A 694 -26.84 41.20 -32.58
N LYS A 695 -28.16 41.21 -32.33
CA LYS A 695 -28.77 41.87 -31.17
C LYS A 695 -28.57 41.09 -29.86
N LYS A 696 -28.20 39.81 -29.92
CA LYS A 696 -27.89 39.00 -28.73
C LYS A 696 -26.42 39.08 -28.35
N ALA A 697 -26.13 39.19 -27.06
CA ALA A 697 -24.76 39.11 -26.55
C ALA A 697 -24.23 37.67 -26.59
N ASP A 698 -22.92 37.52 -26.73
CA ASP A 698 -22.25 36.24 -26.53
C ASP A 698 -22.49 35.74 -25.10
N GLY A 699 -22.71 34.43 -24.95
CA GLY A 699 -23.11 33.78 -23.72
C GLY A 699 -24.62 33.74 -23.48
N ALA A 700 -25.43 34.36 -24.35
CA ALA A 700 -26.89 34.27 -24.26
C ALA A 700 -27.38 32.81 -24.43
N HIS A 701 -28.28 32.39 -23.55
CA HIS A 701 -28.96 31.10 -23.64
C HIS A 701 -29.93 31.09 -24.83
N VAL A 702 -29.73 30.15 -25.74
CA VAL A 702 -30.60 29.90 -26.88
C VAL A 702 -31.20 28.50 -26.73
N ARG A 703 -32.53 28.41 -26.77
CA ARG A 703 -33.28 27.16 -26.70
C ARG A 703 -34.33 27.13 -27.79
N ILE A 704 -34.77 25.93 -28.13
CA ILE A 704 -35.98 25.76 -28.92
C ILE A 704 -37.17 26.06 -27.99
N PRO A 705 -38.11 26.95 -28.38
CA PRO A 705 -39.34 27.19 -27.64
C PRO A 705 -40.10 25.89 -27.34
N ASP A 706 -40.69 25.78 -26.14
CA ASP A 706 -41.39 24.57 -25.67
C ASP A 706 -42.58 24.19 -26.57
N GLU A 707 -43.21 25.20 -27.18
CA GLU A 707 -44.30 25.06 -28.15
C GLU A 707 -43.86 24.22 -29.34
N LEU A 708 -42.60 24.38 -29.75
CA LEU A 708 -42.01 23.71 -30.91
C LEU A 708 -41.36 22.36 -30.54
N SER A 709 -41.39 21.90 -29.28
CA SER A 709 -40.82 20.60 -28.88
C SER A 709 -41.70 19.40 -29.28
N PRO A 710 -41.15 18.37 -29.97
CA PRO A 710 -41.91 17.17 -30.31
C PRO A 710 -42.09 16.32 -29.04
N SER A 711 -43.29 16.29 -28.49
CA SER A 711 -43.62 15.38 -27.39
C SER A 711 -44.30 14.12 -27.97
N PRO A 712 -43.85 12.90 -27.59
CA PRO A 712 -44.57 11.67 -27.93
C PRO A 712 -46.04 11.72 -27.49
N VAL A 713 -46.33 12.39 -26.37
CA VAL A 713 -47.69 12.61 -25.87
C VAL A 713 -48.46 13.58 -26.78
N LYS A 714 -47.84 14.68 -27.23
CA LYS A 714 -48.47 15.61 -28.20
C LYS A 714 -48.78 14.90 -29.53
N ARG A 715 -47.88 14.02 -30.00
CA ARG A 715 -48.07 13.19 -31.21
C ARG A 715 -49.14 12.12 -31.02
N SER A 716 -49.19 11.45 -29.87
CA SER A 716 -50.17 10.40 -29.57
C SER A 716 -51.58 10.93 -29.28
N LEU A 717 -51.70 12.16 -28.78
CA LEU A 717 -52.99 12.80 -28.52
C LEU A 717 -53.67 13.38 -29.78
N ASN A 718 -53.07 13.22 -30.97
CA ASN A 718 -53.58 13.81 -32.21
C ASN A 718 -53.92 15.31 -32.04
N ILE A 719 -53.15 16.02 -31.21
CA ILE A 719 -53.20 17.48 -31.17
C ILE A 719 -52.68 17.89 -32.54
N ASN A 720 -53.61 18.10 -33.47
CA ASN A 720 -53.32 18.37 -34.86
C ASN A 720 -52.33 19.52 -34.90
N GLU A 721 -51.09 19.24 -35.34
CA GLU A 721 -50.16 20.29 -35.74
C GLU A 721 -50.84 21.19 -36.78
N GLN A 722 -51.79 20.69 -37.57
CA GLN A 722 -52.65 21.50 -38.45
C GLN A 722 -53.56 22.52 -37.74
N SER A 723 -54.00 22.27 -36.50
CA SER A 723 -54.83 23.24 -35.74
C SER A 723 -54.00 24.30 -34.99
N ALA A 724 -52.71 24.02 -34.74
CA ALA A 724 -51.76 25.04 -34.29
C ALA A 724 -51.12 25.79 -35.47
N ILE A 725 -51.09 25.19 -36.66
CA ILE A 725 -50.48 25.73 -37.89
C ILE A 725 -51.54 26.38 -38.82
N GLN A 726 -52.82 26.43 -38.47
CA GLN A 726 -53.83 27.14 -39.26
C GLN A 726 -53.83 28.67 -39.10
N GLY A 727 -52.83 29.26 -38.42
CA GLY A 727 -52.71 30.72 -38.27
C GLY A 727 -51.30 31.29 -38.43
N PHE A 728 -50.28 30.48 -38.71
CA PHE A 728 -48.90 30.97 -38.80
C PHE A 728 -48.20 30.39 -40.02
N ASP A 729 -48.46 31.02 -41.17
CA ASP A 729 -47.51 30.97 -42.29
C ASP A 729 -46.25 31.75 -41.87
N LEU A 730 -45.31 31.03 -41.25
CA LEU A 730 -44.04 31.57 -40.76
C LEU A 730 -43.15 32.13 -41.90
N MET A 731 -43.41 31.77 -43.16
CA MET A 731 -42.74 32.40 -44.32
C MET A 731 -43.40 33.72 -44.71
N ALA A 732 -44.73 33.83 -44.62
CA ALA A 732 -45.43 35.09 -44.84
C ALA A 732 -45.21 36.12 -43.71
N LEU A 733 -45.06 35.70 -42.46
CA LEU A 733 -44.74 36.60 -41.35
C LEU A 733 -43.32 37.18 -41.45
N ALA A 734 -42.35 36.37 -41.87
CA ALA A 734 -40.96 36.83 -42.05
C ALA A 734 -40.78 37.77 -43.27
N LEU A 735 -41.69 37.73 -44.24
CA LEU A 735 -41.65 38.58 -45.44
C LEU A 735 -42.57 39.82 -45.36
N SER A 736 -43.58 39.82 -44.48
CA SER A 736 -44.48 40.98 -44.29
C SER A 736 -43.89 42.04 -43.37
N ASP A 737 -43.10 41.66 -42.37
CA ASP A 737 -42.36 42.60 -41.49
C ASP A 737 -41.16 43.29 -42.19
N MET A 738 -40.92 43.02 -43.48
CA MET A 738 -39.88 43.68 -44.29
C MET A 738 -40.44 44.65 -45.35
N ARG A 739 -41.71 45.09 -45.28
CA ARG A 739 -42.25 46.09 -46.22
C ARG A 739 -42.76 47.41 -45.64
N GLU A 740 -42.77 47.62 -44.34
CA GLU A 740 -42.93 48.97 -43.77
C GLU A 740 -42.07 49.14 -42.50
N ALA A 741 -40.81 49.57 -42.70
CA ALA A 741 -40.00 50.43 -41.83
C ALA A 741 -38.64 50.70 -42.48
#